data_AF-I0R3Y5-F1
#
_entry.id   AF-I0R3Y5-F1
#
_cell.length_a   1.000
_cell.length_b   1.000
_cell.length_c   1.000
_cell.angle_alpha   90.00
_cell.angle_beta   90.00
_cell.angle_gamma   90.00
#
_symmetry.space_group_name_H-M   'P 1'
#
loop_
_entity.id
_entity.type
_entity.pdbx_description
1 polymer ?
#
loop_
_entity_poly.entity_id
_entity_poly.type
_entity_poly.pdbx_seq_one_letter_code
_entity_poly.pdbx_strand_id
1 'polypeptide(L)'
;MEMMDMAADDTREELRRKLRSNFDGRIVRKDLTKKIKEGANVPVYVLEFLLGQYCSSDDETIIEQGVQNVKRILADNFVRPDEAQKILSQLRKNGNHTIIDMVTVHLDIKKDCFFAEFSNLGLTNVPITDDYPEKYDRLLCGGTWCIVQLEYESEGDSGFGITDIDGQPISSKQKKQKDISPISIHKLTPIQMPHIDIEEVREGRKAFTQEEWMDVMLRSCGYEPEQLNNRGKWLLFARMLPLVENNFNLCELGPRSTGKSHIYKEISPNSILVSGGQTTVANLFYNMGRKTVGLVGLWDCVAFDEVVGIKFKDKDGIQIMKDYMASGSFARGKEEKAASASMVFVGNINQSVDVLLKTSSLFDPFPPEMGTDTAFLDRLHCYIPGWEIPKFRPEHFTNDYGFITDYLAEFIRELRKEQYGDALDKYFRLGKNLNQRDTIAVRKIVGGYVKLLYPDGGFTKEQIEEILIFALEMRRRIKEQLKKLGGMEFYDVNFSYIDLDTFEEKFVSVPEQGGGKLIPDGICNSRQVYTVSQGKSGMIGVFRLESQMLPGNGKFERTGLGSDRDCKESTNTAFNFLKANGKRISGSISTTMRDYIINYQDLQGIGMTGKLALPTLIALCSIALGRPTVSTLAVLGEISISGTILKVDELANSLQVCLDSGAKKVLLPITSAADLGTVPPELVGSFNLIFYSSAEDAMFKALEVE
;
A
#
# COMPACT_ATOMS: atom_id res chain seq x y z
N MET A 1 16.24 -29.33 12.58
CA MET A 1 16.67 -28.04 13.14
C MET A 1 18.12 -27.79 12.75
N GLU A 2 19.08 -28.60 13.22
CA GLU A 2 20.51 -28.45 12.88
C GLU A 2 20.84 -28.44 11.37
N MET A 3 20.24 -29.31 10.54
CA MET A 3 20.48 -29.26 9.09
C MET A 3 19.83 -28.07 8.36
N MET A 4 18.76 -27.47 8.93
CA MET A 4 18.15 -26.26 8.35
C MET A 4 18.95 -25.02 8.75
N ASP A 5 19.48 -24.98 9.98
CA ASP A 5 20.34 -23.90 10.44
C ASP A 5 21.68 -23.87 9.68
N MET A 6 22.28 -25.03 9.40
CA MET A 6 23.53 -25.11 8.59
C MET A 6 23.34 -24.63 7.14
N ALA A 7 22.21 -24.94 6.50
CA ALA A 7 21.94 -24.52 5.13
C ALA A 7 21.63 -23.02 5.02
N ALA A 8 20.99 -22.45 6.04
CA ALA A 8 20.74 -21.01 6.16
C ALA A 8 22.04 -20.21 6.39
N ASP A 9 22.98 -20.78 7.16
CA ASP A 9 24.28 -20.16 7.40
C ASP A 9 25.13 -20.09 6.12
N ASP A 10 25.14 -21.17 5.33
CA ASP A 10 25.87 -21.25 4.04
C ASP A 10 25.33 -20.22 3.02
N THR A 11 24.00 -20.05 2.95
CA THR A 11 23.38 -19.03 2.08
C THR A 11 23.68 -17.60 2.53
N ARG A 12 23.76 -17.34 3.85
CA ARG A 12 24.16 -16.03 4.39
C ARG A 12 25.61 -15.70 4.09
N GLU A 13 26.52 -16.66 4.26
CA GLU A 13 27.94 -16.49 3.91
C GLU A 13 28.12 -16.22 2.42
N GLU A 14 27.40 -16.95 1.57
CA GLU A 14 27.43 -16.71 0.13
C GLU A 14 26.94 -15.29 -0.22
N LEU A 15 25.82 -14.84 0.35
CA LEU A 15 25.29 -13.50 0.12
C LEU A 15 26.27 -12.42 0.61
N ARG A 16 26.89 -12.62 1.77
CA ARG A 16 27.92 -11.70 2.31
C ARG A 16 29.13 -11.61 1.38
N ARG A 17 29.59 -12.74 0.84
CA ARG A 17 30.70 -12.78 -0.12
C ARG A 17 30.35 -12.05 -1.43
N LYS A 18 29.15 -12.26 -1.97
CA LYS A 18 28.65 -11.55 -3.16
C LYS A 18 28.57 -10.04 -2.91
N LEU A 19 28.03 -9.61 -1.77
CA LEU A 19 27.95 -8.20 -1.38
C LEU A 19 29.33 -7.54 -1.34
N ARG A 20 30.32 -8.19 -0.74
CA ARG A 20 31.69 -7.64 -0.67
C ARG A 20 32.40 -7.61 -2.00
N SER A 21 32.16 -8.60 -2.84
CA SER A 21 32.81 -8.66 -4.15
C SER A 21 32.31 -7.56 -5.09
N ASN A 22 31.06 -7.13 -4.93
CA ASN A 22 30.41 -6.18 -5.85
C ASN A 22 30.17 -4.78 -5.25
N PHE A 23 30.11 -4.63 -3.92
CA PHE A 23 29.69 -3.40 -3.24
C PHE A 23 30.57 -3.07 -2.03
N ASP A 24 31.87 -3.34 -2.11
CA ASP A 24 32.79 -3.05 -1.02
C ASP A 24 32.80 -1.54 -0.68
N GLY A 25 32.86 -1.21 0.61
CA GLY A 25 32.75 0.17 1.08
C GLY A 25 31.36 0.82 0.94
N ARG A 26 30.36 0.14 0.36
CA ARG A 26 28.96 0.59 0.26
C ARG A 26 28.00 -0.14 1.21
N ILE A 27 28.52 -1.14 1.91
CA ILE A 27 27.78 -1.98 2.86
C ILE A 27 28.20 -1.69 4.30
N VAL A 28 27.27 -1.92 5.23
CA VAL A 28 27.50 -1.75 6.67
C VAL A 28 26.78 -2.85 7.45
N ARG A 29 27.36 -3.25 8.58
CA ARG A 29 26.70 -4.17 9.51
C ARG A 29 25.61 -3.46 10.30
N LYS A 30 24.37 -3.93 10.17
CA LYS A 30 23.20 -3.28 10.80
C LYS A 30 23.11 -3.51 12.31
N ASP A 31 23.77 -4.55 12.84
CA ASP A 31 23.83 -4.80 14.29
C ASP A 31 24.58 -3.70 15.05
N LEU A 32 25.67 -3.18 14.47
CA LEU A 32 26.47 -2.11 15.06
C LEU A 32 25.66 -0.81 15.16
N THR A 33 24.88 -0.49 14.13
CA THR A 33 24.00 0.68 14.10
C THR A 33 22.99 0.63 15.24
N LYS A 34 22.35 -0.52 15.47
CA LYS A 34 21.38 -0.70 16.58
C LYS A 34 22.04 -0.45 17.94
N LYS A 35 23.21 -1.04 18.19
CA LYS A 35 23.96 -0.91 19.45
C LYS A 35 24.33 0.53 19.79
N ILE A 36 24.55 1.39 18.79
CA ILE A 36 24.91 2.81 19.01
C ILE A 36 23.66 3.69 19.14
N LYS A 37 22.61 3.40 18.37
CA LYS A 37 21.37 4.21 18.36
C LYS A 37 20.68 4.29 19.72
N GLU A 38 20.78 3.24 20.54
CA GLU A 38 20.23 3.25 21.91
C GLU A 38 20.85 4.34 22.81
N GLY A 39 22.07 4.82 22.50
CA GLY A 39 22.78 5.82 23.29
C GLY A 39 22.74 7.25 22.75
N ALA A 40 22.27 7.48 21.51
CA ALA A 40 22.32 8.78 20.86
C ALA A 40 21.16 9.00 19.87
N ASN A 41 20.45 10.13 19.99
CA ASN A 41 19.37 10.51 19.07
C ASN A 41 19.92 11.14 17.78
N VAL A 42 20.60 10.31 16.98
CA VAL A 42 21.28 10.69 15.74
C VAL A 42 20.60 9.96 14.57
N PRO A 43 20.42 10.60 13.39
CA PRO A 43 19.88 9.91 12.23
C PRO A 43 20.70 8.68 11.83
N VAL A 44 20.02 7.62 11.38
CA VAL A 44 20.64 6.31 11.08
C VAL A 44 21.73 6.43 10.01
N TYR A 45 21.49 7.18 8.94
CA TYR A 45 22.47 7.35 7.86
C TYR A 45 23.76 8.03 8.33
N VAL A 46 23.71 8.92 9.33
CA VAL A 46 24.91 9.53 9.92
C VAL A 46 25.73 8.50 10.70
N LEU A 47 25.05 7.65 11.48
CA LEU A 47 25.70 6.55 12.20
C LEU A 47 26.35 5.56 11.24
N GLU A 48 25.64 5.19 10.17
CA GLU A 48 26.13 4.23 9.19
C GLU A 48 27.30 4.76 8.36
N PHE A 49 27.32 6.06 8.06
CA PHE A 49 28.47 6.70 7.43
C PHE A 49 29.73 6.60 8.30
N LEU A 50 29.61 6.95 9.59
CA LEU A 50 30.74 6.86 10.53
C LEU A 50 31.18 5.40 10.72
N LEU A 51 30.24 4.47 10.85
CA LEU A 51 30.54 3.04 10.93
C LEU A 51 31.22 2.52 9.65
N GLY A 52 30.79 2.96 8.48
CA GLY A 52 31.43 2.61 7.20
C GLY A 52 32.90 3.06 7.12
N GLN A 53 33.24 4.21 7.72
CA GLN A 53 34.62 4.71 7.75
C GLN A 53 35.52 3.98 8.74
N TYR A 54 35.01 3.63 9.93
CA TYR A 54 35.84 3.11 11.02
C TYR A 54 35.69 1.60 11.29
N CYS A 55 34.69 0.94 10.70
CA CYS A 55 34.34 -0.48 10.96
C CYS A 55 34.29 -1.33 9.68
N SER A 56 35.12 -1.03 8.67
CA SER A 56 35.14 -1.75 7.39
C SER A 56 35.85 -3.13 7.41
N SER A 57 36.49 -3.50 8.54
CA SER A 57 37.23 -4.76 8.68
C SER A 57 36.37 -5.95 9.12
N ASP A 58 36.89 -7.17 8.95
CA ASP A 58 36.33 -8.43 9.48
C ASP A 58 36.74 -8.75 10.91
N ASP A 59 37.86 -8.17 11.34
CA ASP A 59 38.41 -8.45 12.64
C ASP A 59 37.53 -7.81 13.73
N GLU A 60 36.93 -8.66 14.58
CA GLU A 60 36.07 -8.22 15.69
C GLU A 60 36.78 -7.21 16.59
N THR A 61 38.10 -7.31 16.75
CA THR A 61 38.87 -6.37 17.58
C THR A 61 38.96 -4.98 16.93
N ILE A 62 39.13 -4.91 15.61
CA ILE A 62 39.15 -3.66 14.85
C ILE A 62 37.76 -3.04 14.85
N ILE A 63 36.71 -3.86 14.69
CA ILE A 63 35.32 -3.40 14.74
C ILE A 63 35.01 -2.82 16.13
N GLU A 64 35.38 -3.48 17.21
CA GLU A 64 35.14 -2.96 18.57
C GLU A 64 35.86 -1.62 18.81
N GLN A 65 37.12 -1.51 18.38
CA GLN A 65 37.86 -0.25 18.45
C GLN A 65 37.20 0.85 17.61
N GLY A 66 36.76 0.50 16.39
CA GLY A 66 36.01 1.39 15.50
C GLY A 66 34.72 1.89 16.15
N VAL A 67 33.92 1.01 16.74
CA VAL A 67 32.68 1.35 17.46
C VAL A 67 32.96 2.28 18.63
N GLN A 68 34.02 2.05 19.41
CA GLN A 68 34.40 2.94 20.51
C GLN A 68 34.83 4.32 20.01
N ASN A 69 35.55 4.39 18.89
CA ASN A 69 35.91 5.66 18.27
C ASN A 69 34.67 6.42 17.78
N VAL A 70 33.71 5.74 17.13
CA VAL A 70 32.44 6.36 16.70
C VAL A 70 31.67 6.90 17.91
N LYS A 71 31.58 6.14 19.00
CA LYS A 71 30.94 6.61 20.25
C LYS A 71 31.60 7.86 20.81
N ARG A 72 32.94 7.94 20.79
CA ARG A 72 33.67 9.15 21.22
C ARG A 72 33.40 10.33 20.29
N ILE A 73 33.47 10.12 18.97
CA ILE A 73 33.19 11.18 17.98
C ILE A 73 31.79 11.77 18.18
N LEU A 74 30.79 10.92 18.41
CA LEU A 74 29.41 11.38 18.65
C LEU A 74 29.27 12.08 20.01
N ALA A 75 29.92 11.60 21.06
CA ALA A 75 29.84 12.22 22.38
C ALA A 75 30.48 13.62 22.40
N ASP A 76 31.59 13.78 21.69
CA ASP A 76 32.39 15.01 21.74
C ASP A 76 31.95 16.05 20.69
N ASN A 77 31.50 15.62 19.51
CA ASN A 77 31.25 16.52 18.38
C ASN A 77 29.77 16.68 18.01
N PHE A 78 28.86 15.76 18.40
CA PHE A 78 27.45 15.89 18.02
C PHE A 78 26.76 17.03 18.79
N VAL A 79 26.22 18.00 18.05
CA VAL A 79 25.59 19.16 18.68
C VAL A 79 24.19 18.80 19.16
N ARG A 80 24.00 18.85 20.48
CA ARG A 80 22.67 18.80 21.10
C ARG A 80 22.14 20.23 21.27
N PRO A 81 20.88 20.53 20.90
CA PRO A 81 20.36 21.89 20.96
C PRO A 81 20.44 22.56 22.35
N ASP A 82 20.33 21.78 23.43
CA ASP A 82 20.46 22.26 24.81
C ASP A 82 21.91 22.53 25.23
N GLU A 83 22.89 21.90 24.56
CA GLU A 83 24.34 22.10 24.81
C GLU A 83 24.99 23.10 23.85
N ALA A 84 24.25 23.72 22.93
CA ALA A 84 24.79 24.61 21.90
C ALA A 84 25.68 25.73 22.48
N GLN A 85 25.24 26.40 23.57
CA GLN A 85 26.01 27.47 24.21
C GLN A 85 27.31 26.98 24.87
N LYS A 86 27.33 25.74 25.36
CA LYS A 86 28.52 25.10 25.94
C LYS A 86 29.57 24.86 24.85
N ILE A 87 29.13 24.39 23.68
CA ILE A 87 29.99 24.18 22.50
C ILE A 87 30.55 25.52 22.01
N LEU A 88 29.73 26.56 21.90
CA LEU A 88 30.20 27.91 21.53
C LEU A 88 31.22 28.48 22.52
N SER A 89 31.03 28.23 23.82
CA SER A 89 32.00 28.62 24.86
C SER A 89 33.32 27.87 24.72
N GLN A 90 33.28 26.57 24.42
CA GLN A 90 34.48 25.76 24.17
C GLN A 90 35.21 26.21 22.90
N LEU A 91 34.47 26.47 21.82
CA LEU A 91 34.99 27.01 20.57
C LEU A 91 35.70 28.35 20.81
N ARG A 92 35.09 29.27 21.57
CA ARG A 92 35.72 30.55 21.96
C ARG A 92 36.98 30.35 22.80
N LYS A 93 37.00 29.38 23.71
CA LYS A 93 38.15 29.13 24.61
C LYS A 93 39.32 28.48 23.89
N ASN A 94 39.04 27.53 23.00
CA ASN A 94 40.05 26.71 22.34
C ASN A 94 40.47 27.25 20.97
N GLY A 95 39.73 28.21 20.41
CA GLY A 95 39.98 28.80 19.09
C GLY A 95 39.44 27.97 17.93
N ASN A 96 39.36 26.64 18.08
CA ASN A 96 38.74 25.75 17.11
C ASN A 96 37.91 24.66 17.79
N HIS A 97 36.92 24.12 17.05
CA HIS A 97 36.13 22.99 17.50
C HIS A 97 35.49 22.26 16.32
N THR A 98 35.47 20.93 16.36
CA THR A 98 34.78 20.12 15.35
C THR A 98 33.38 19.79 15.85
N ILE A 99 32.39 19.92 14.97
CA ILE A 99 31.00 19.62 15.28
C ILE A 99 30.35 18.75 14.20
N ILE A 100 29.29 18.06 14.57
CA ILE A 100 28.37 17.37 13.66
C ILE A 100 27.00 18.03 13.79
N ASP A 101 26.57 18.70 12.72
CA ASP A 101 25.31 19.43 12.67
C ASP A 101 24.73 19.44 11.24
N MET A 102 23.43 19.71 11.12
CA MET A 102 22.76 19.96 9.85
C MET A 102 23.05 21.40 9.41
N VAL A 103 23.68 21.53 8.24
CA VAL A 103 24.06 22.82 7.65
C VAL A 103 23.20 23.11 6.43
N THR A 104 22.58 24.29 6.40
CA THR A 104 21.87 24.81 5.23
C THR A 104 22.58 26.07 4.74
N VAL A 105 22.78 26.21 3.44
CA VAL A 105 23.43 27.36 2.83
C VAL A 105 22.44 28.17 2.01
N HIS A 106 22.51 29.49 2.10
CA HIS A 106 21.74 30.41 1.27
C HIS A 106 22.63 31.50 0.68
N LEU A 107 22.31 31.93 -0.53
CA LEU A 107 22.96 33.05 -1.21
C LEU A 107 22.30 34.37 -0.81
N ASP A 108 23.05 35.29 -0.21
CA ASP A 108 22.60 36.67 -0.03
C ASP A 108 23.03 37.50 -1.24
N ILE A 109 22.12 37.68 -2.20
CA ILE A 109 22.35 38.46 -3.43
C ILE A 109 22.78 39.90 -3.13
N LYS A 110 22.38 40.48 -1.98
CA LYS A 110 22.77 41.86 -1.64
C LYS A 110 24.22 41.96 -1.20
N LYS A 111 24.75 40.91 -0.58
CA LYS A 111 26.12 40.84 -0.07
C LYS A 111 27.05 40.08 -1.01
N ASP A 112 26.49 39.40 -2.02
CA ASP A 112 27.20 38.59 -3.00
C ASP A 112 28.07 37.52 -2.34
N CYS A 113 27.50 36.84 -1.33
CA CYS A 113 28.18 35.77 -0.62
C CYS A 113 27.21 34.74 -0.06
N PHE A 114 27.71 33.52 0.12
CA PHE A 114 26.98 32.42 0.74
C PHE A 114 27.09 32.47 2.28
N PHE A 115 25.98 32.14 2.92
CA PHE A 115 25.89 32.02 4.37
C PHE A 115 25.33 30.67 4.77
N ALA A 116 26.01 30.02 5.72
CA ALA A 116 25.58 28.81 6.38
C ALA A 116 24.72 29.11 7.62
N GLU A 117 23.74 28.24 7.82
CA GLU A 117 22.84 28.16 8.99
C GLU A 117 22.95 26.75 9.59
N PHE A 118 23.12 26.68 10.90
CA PHE A 118 23.32 25.46 11.67
C PHE A 118 22.06 25.16 12.49
N SER A 119 21.45 24.00 12.25
CA SER A 119 20.16 23.64 12.86
C SER A 119 20.25 23.48 14.39
N ASN A 120 21.20 22.69 14.89
CA ASN A 120 21.27 22.38 16.32
C ASN A 120 22.10 23.42 17.09
N LEU A 121 23.16 23.96 16.49
CA LEU A 121 23.98 24.99 17.10
C LEU A 121 23.26 26.35 17.12
N GLY A 122 22.28 26.55 16.24
CA GLY A 122 21.48 27.77 16.15
C GLY A 122 22.23 28.98 15.62
N LEU A 123 23.40 28.78 15.00
CA LEU A 123 24.14 29.85 14.33
C LEU A 123 23.51 30.14 12.97
N THR A 124 23.37 31.43 12.67
CA THR A 124 22.89 31.93 11.38
C THR A 124 23.92 32.91 10.82
N ASN A 125 23.93 33.11 9.51
CA ASN A 125 24.81 34.06 8.83
C ASN A 125 26.32 33.77 9.00
N VAL A 126 26.71 32.50 9.07
CA VAL A 126 28.14 32.13 9.09
C VAL A 126 28.66 32.11 7.65
N PRO A 127 29.69 32.87 7.28
CA PRO A 127 30.18 32.90 5.91
C PRO A 127 30.77 31.54 5.49
N ILE A 128 30.51 31.13 4.25
CA ILE A 128 31.07 29.91 3.64
C ILE A 128 31.63 30.25 2.24
N THR A 129 32.66 29.52 1.81
CA THR A 129 33.26 29.68 0.49
C THR A 129 32.36 29.14 -0.62
N ASP A 130 32.49 29.71 -1.81
CA ASP A 130 31.67 29.39 -2.99
C ASP A 130 31.89 27.93 -3.46
N ASP A 131 33.06 27.35 -3.21
CA ASP A 131 33.40 25.97 -3.60
C ASP A 131 32.47 24.92 -2.98
N TYR A 132 32.00 25.15 -1.74
CA TYR A 132 31.16 24.15 -1.05
C TYR A 132 29.76 24.06 -1.67
N PRO A 133 28.99 25.15 -1.85
CA PRO A 133 27.70 25.09 -2.52
C PRO A 133 27.78 24.64 -3.98
N GLU A 134 28.86 24.97 -4.71
CA GLU A 134 29.06 24.52 -6.10
C GLU A 134 29.32 23.02 -6.22
N LYS A 135 30.04 22.44 -5.24
CA LYS A 135 30.34 21.01 -5.23
C LYS A 135 29.22 20.18 -4.59
N TYR A 136 28.47 20.76 -3.67
CA TYR A 136 27.46 20.08 -2.87
C TYR A 136 26.12 20.81 -2.93
N ASP A 137 25.41 20.64 -4.05
CA ASP A 137 24.10 21.26 -4.33
C ASP A 137 23.09 21.12 -3.18
N ARG A 138 23.16 20.01 -2.42
CA ARG A 138 22.22 19.73 -1.34
C ARG A 138 22.33 20.70 -0.15
N LEU A 139 23.47 21.39 0.00
CA LEU A 139 23.59 22.49 0.96
C LEU A 139 22.57 23.59 0.65
N LEU A 140 22.20 23.80 -0.61
CA LEU A 140 21.24 24.82 -1.07
C LEU A 140 19.78 24.34 -1.07
N CYS A 141 19.55 23.02 -1.03
CA CYS A 141 18.23 22.40 -1.24
C CYS A 141 17.63 21.75 0.02
N GLY A 142 17.80 22.36 1.20
CA GLY A 142 17.22 21.87 2.46
C GLY A 142 18.23 21.44 3.52
N GLY A 143 19.52 21.55 3.21
CA GLY A 143 20.61 21.31 4.14
C GLY A 143 21.09 19.87 4.19
N THR A 144 22.26 19.67 4.78
CA THR A 144 22.94 18.37 4.87
C THR A 144 23.69 18.25 6.18
N TRP A 145 23.68 17.06 6.78
CA TRP A 145 24.53 16.77 7.94
C TRP A 145 25.99 16.83 7.54
N CYS A 146 26.77 17.64 8.24
CA CYS A 146 28.17 17.85 7.96
C CYS A 146 29.01 17.68 9.23
N ILE A 147 30.20 17.15 9.05
CA ILE A 147 31.29 17.32 10.01
C ILE A 147 31.93 18.66 9.69
N VAL A 148 31.82 19.62 10.61
CA VAL A 148 32.26 20.99 10.40
C VAL A 148 33.35 21.33 11.40
N GLN A 149 34.48 21.81 10.91
CA GLN A 149 35.52 22.42 11.73
C GLN A 149 35.27 23.92 11.77
N LEU A 150 34.87 24.39 12.95
CA LEU A 150 34.66 25.81 13.22
C LEU A 150 35.91 26.41 13.84
N GLU A 151 36.15 27.66 13.48
CA GLU A 151 37.18 28.50 14.09
C GLU A 151 36.54 29.75 14.69
N TYR A 152 37.11 30.22 15.79
CA TYR A 152 36.71 31.42 16.50
C TYR A 152 37.90 32.35 16.61
N GLU A 153 37.81 33.47 15.90
CA GLU A 153 38.83 34.51 15.96
C GLU A 153 38.45 35.58 16.98
N SER A 154 39.39 35.90 17.87
CA SER A 154 39.29 37.05 18.77
C SER A 154 39.94 38.28 18.13
N GLU A 155 39.47 39.49 18.45
CA GLU A 155 40.03 40.74 17.91
C GLU A 155 41.56 40.84 18.17
N GLY A 156 42.38 40.57 17.15
CA GLY A 156 43.84 40.69 17.23
C GLY A 156 44.63 39.84 16.24
N ASP A 157 44.07 38.72 15.75
CA ASP A 157 44.76 37.86 14.79
C ASP A 157 44.69 38.42 13.36
N SER A 158 45.83 38.41 12.68
CA SER A 158 46.05 38.95 11.33
C SER A 158 46.28 37.83 10.32
N GLY A 159 45.60 36.70 10.51
CA GLY A 159 45.68 35.50 9.69
C GLY A 159 44.48 35.34 8.74
N PHE A 160 44.08 36.41 8.05
CA PHE A 160 42.99 36.33 7.09
C PHE A 160 43.45 35.53 5.86
N GLY A 161 43.14 34.23 5.84
CA GLY A 161 43.43 33.34 4.71
C GLY A 161 42.43 32.21 4.67
N ILE A 162 41.46 32.30 3.75
CA ILE A 162 40.66 31.15 3.34
C ILE A 162 41.64 30.10 2.83
N THR A 163 41.59 28.86 3.31
CA THR A 163 42.34 27.78 2.67
C THR A 163 41.45 27.08 1.64
N ASP A 164 41.96 26.83 0.45
CA ASP A 164 41.29 25.96 -0.52
C ASP A 164 41.22 24.51 0.01
N ILE A 165 40.60 23.62 -0.77
CA ILE A 165 40.47 22.20 -0.41
C ILE A 165 41.83 21.49 -0.23
N ASP A 166 42.90 22.08 -0.76
CA ASP A 166 44.29 21.62 -0.75
C ASP A 166 45.16 22.34 0.30
N GLY A 167 44.57 23.20 1.12
CA GLY A 167 45.26 23.91 2.21
C GLY A 167 46.02 25.17 1.79
N GLN A 168 45.78 25.72 0.60
CA GLN A 168 46.44 26.95 0.13
C GLN A 168 45.66 28.22 0.47
N PRO A 169 46.32 29.28 0.96
CA PRO A 169 45.65 30.52 1.33
C PRO A 169 45.16 31.31 0.09
N ILE A 170 43.85 31.42 -0.07
CA ILE A 170 43.15 32.28 -1.03
C ILE A 170 43.08 33.71 -0.47
N SER A 171 43.79 34.63 -1.13
CA SER A 171 43.68 36.07 -0.88
C SER A 171 42.42 36.63 -1.57
N SER A 172 41.31 36.70 -0.85
CA SER A 172 40.14 37.46 -1.30
C SER A 172 40.19 38.90 -0.74
N LYS A 173 39.80 39.87 -1.56
CA LYS A 173 39.68 41.30 -1.19
C LYS A 173 38.54 41.50 -0.18
N GLN A 174 38.69 41.11 1.08
CA GLN A 174 37.59 41.15 2.05
C GLN A 174 37.94 41.93 3.33
N LYS A 175 38.07 43.25 3.19
CA LYS A 175 38.04 44.20 4.34
C LYS A 175 36.67 44.31 5.03
N LYS A 176 35.66 43.51 4.66
CA LYS A 176 34.27 43.59 5.16
C LYS A 176 33.81 42.39 6.00
N GLN A 177 34.61 41.34 6.17
CA GLN A 177 34.17 40.12 6.86
C GLN A 177 34.21 40.23 8.40
N LYS A 178 35.04 41.13 8.94
CA LYS A 178 35.16 41.40 10.39
C LYS A 178 33.85 41.85 11.07
N ASP A 179 32.89 42.40 10.32
CA ASP A 179 31.64 42.95 10.89
C ASP A 179 30.48 41.94 10.97
N ILE A 180 30.64 40.68 10.54
CA ILE A 180 29.50 39.77 10.28
C ILE A 180 29.39 38.61 11.30
N SER A 181 30.51 37.97 11.67
CA SER A 181 30.55 36.92 12.69
C SER A 181 32.00 36.64 13.12
N PRO A 182 32.29 36.42 14.42
CA PRO A 182 33.61 35.98 14.89
C PRO A 182 33.89 34.49 14.61
N ILE A 183 32.90 33.77 14.07
CA ILE A 183 32.98 32.34 13.76
C ILE A 183 33.03 32.15 12.24
N SER A 184 34.00 31.35 11.78
CA SER A 184 34.19 30.94 10.39
C SER A 184 34.20 29.41 10.26
N ILE A 185 33.95 28.91 9.05
CA ILE A 185 34.06 27.50 8.71
C ILE A 185 35.44 27.26 8.09
N HIS A 186 36.30 26.53 8.80
CA HIS A 186 37.62 26.12 8.29
C HIS A 186 37.49 24.97 7.30
N LYS A 187 36.70 23.95 7.66
CA LYS A 187 36.46 22.79 6.80
C LYS A 187 35.04 22.26 6.98
N LEU A 188 34.37 22.01 5.86
CA LEU A 188 33.06 21.38 5.84
C LEU A 188 33.15 20.04 5.09
N THR A 189 32.77 18.96 5.75
CA THR A 189 32.72 17.62 5.15
C THR A 189 31.28 17.11 5.23
N PRO A 190 30.53 17.11 4.11
CA PRO A 190 29.19 16.55 4.08
C PRO A 190 29.22 15.05 4.39
N ILE A 191 28.31 14.60 5.25
CA ILE A 191 28.08 13.19 5.59
C ILE A 191 27.21 12.61 4.49
N GLN A 192 27.80 12.50 3.30
CA GLN A 192 27.17 11.96 2.10
C GLN A 192 28.14 11.04 1.38
N MET A 193 27.61 10.01 0.73
CA MET A 193 28.40 9.26 -0.24
C MET A 193 28.75 10.14 -1.44
N PRO A 194 30.01 10.14 -1.92
CA PRO A 194 30.36 10.79 -3.18
C PRO A 194 29.55 10.17 -4.33
N HIS A 195 29.27 10.96 -5.38
CA HIS A 195 28.43 10.66 -6.55
C HIS A 195 28.17 9.17 -6.81
N ILE A 196 26.90 8.79 -6.89
CA ILE A 196 26.52 7.42 -7.20
C ILE A 196 26.73 7.13 -8.68
N ASP A 197 27.40 6.02 -8.96
CA ASP A 197 27.47 5.43 -10.29
C ASP A 197 26.36 4.38 -10.39
N ILE A 198 25.32 4.67 -11.17
CA ILE A 198 24.21 3.74 -11.36
C ILE A 198 24.64 2.49 -12.13
N GLU A 199 25.69 2.57 -12.95
CA GLU A 199 26.21 1.41 -13.70
C GLU A 199 26.88 0.39 -12.77
N GLU A 200 27.51 0.85 -11.68
CA GLU A 200 28.03 -0.03 -10.63
C GLU A 200 26.90 -0.84 -9.99
N VAL A 201 25.76 -0.18 -9.69
CA VAL A 201 24.57 -0.86 -9.14
C VAL A 201 24.03 -1.89 -10.11
N ARG A 202 23.96 -1.56 -11.40
CA ARG A 202 23.46 -2.46 -12.46
C ARG A 202 24.35 -3.67 -12.65
N GLU A 203 25.66 -3.48 -12.68
CA GLU A 203 26.60 -4.59 -12.84
C GLU A 203 26.60 -5.47 -11.60
N GLY A 204 26.66 -4.87 -10.41
CA GLY A 204 26.58 -5.60 -9.15
C GLY A 204 25.28 -6.39 -9.01
N ARG A 205 24.14 -5.83 -9.45
CA ARG A 205 22.83 -6.51 -9.45
C ARG A 205 22.83 -7.84 -10.21
N LYS A 206 23.57 -7.95 -11.33
CA LYS A 206 23.60 -9.18 -12.15
C LYS A 206 24.17 -10.39 -11.41
N ALA A 207 24.95 -10.17 -10.34
CA ALA A 207 25.53 -11.25 -9.54
C ALA A 207 24.52 -11.93 -8.57
N PHE A 208 23.31 -11.37 -8.43
CA PHE A 208 22.31 -11.82 -7.47
C PHE A 208 21.08 -12.40 -8.17
N THR A 209 20.43 -13.40 -7.55
CA THR A 209 19.08 -13.81 -7.94
C THR A 209 18.04 -12.77 -7.50
N GLN A 210 16.80 -12.89 -7.97
CA GLN A 210 15.69 -12.03 -7.52
C GLN A 210 15.50 -12.11 -6.00
N GLU A 211 15.49 -13.31 -5.42
CA GLU A 211 15.29 -13.50 -3.98
C GLU A 211 16.46 -12.94 -3.16
N GLU A 212 17.70 -13.21 -3.58
CA GLU A 212 18.90 -12.69 -2.93
C GLU A 212 18.93 -11.15 -2.94
N TRP A 213 18.61 -10.54 -4.09
CA TRP A 213 18.55 -9.09 -4.20
C TRP A 213 17.43 -8.49 -3.34
N MET A 214 16.27 -9.14 -3.31
CA MET A 214 15.16 -8.74 -2.46
C MET A 214 15.56 -8.75 -0.98
N ASP A 215 16.31 -9.76 -0.56
CA ASP A 215 16.79 -9.91 0.81
C ASP A 215 17.83 -8.85 1.16
N VAL A 216 18.77 -8.53 0.26
CA VAL A 216 19.73 -7.43 0.43
C VAL A 216 19.01 -6.09 0.62
N MET A 217 18.02 -5.80 -0.22
CA MET A 217 17.26 -4.53 -0.14
C MET A 217 16.48 -4.42 1.17
N LEU A 218 15.84 -5.51 1.62
CA LEU A 218 15.13 -5.53 2.92
C LEU A 218 16.09 -5.39 4.11
N ARG A 219 17.26 -6.06 4.07
CA ARG A 219 18.30 -5.91 5.09
C ARG A 219 18.86 -4.49 5.12
N SER A 220 19.00 -3.85 3.97
CA SER A 220 19.40 -2.44 3.85
C SER A 220 18.41 -1.51 4.55
N CYS A 221 17.11 -1.82 4.48
CA CYS A 221 16.03 -1.15 5.21
C CYS A 221 15.92 -1.57 6.69
N GLY A 222 16.75 -2.50 7.17
CA GLY A 222 16.80 -2.97 8.55
C GLY A 222 15.90 -4.16 8.89
N TYR A 223 15.24 -4.78 7.90
CA TYR A 223 14.36 -5.94 8.10
C TYR A 223 15.11 -7.27 7.92
N GLU A 224 14.75 -8.29 8.69
CA GLU A 224 15.26 -9.66 8.51
C GLU A 224 14.33 -10.47 7.59
N PRO A 225 14.75 -10.81 6.35
CA PRO A 225 13.88 -11.44 5.36
C PRO A 225 13.45 -12.86 5.73
N GLU A 226 14.27 -13.61 6.47
CA GLU A 226 13.96 -14.98 6.89
C GLU A 226 12.79 -15.08 7.86
N GLN A 227 12.48 -13.99 8.59
CA GLN A 227 11.33 -13.91 9.49
C GLN A 227 10.05 -13.45 8.76
N LEU A 228 10.09 -13.29 7.45
CA LEU A 228 9.00 -12.79 6.63
C LEU A 228 8.57 -13.83 5.59
N ASN A 229 7.26 -13.98 5.39
CA ASN A 229 6.74 -14.72 4.25
C ASN A 229 6.96 -13.93 2.95
N ASN A 230 6.91 -14.61 1.79
CA ASN A 230 7.09 -13.96 0.50
C ASN A 230 6.14 -12.76 0.33
N ARG A 231 4.85 -12.95 0.70
CA ARG A 231 3.85 -11.88 0.67
C ARG A 231 4.26 -10.63 1.46
N GLY A 232 4.79 -10.80 2.66
CA GLY A 232 5.29 -9.72 3.50
C GLY A 232 6.47 -8.99 2.88
N LYS A 233 7.39 -9.72 2.22
CA LYS A 233 8.53 -9.13 1.49
C LYS A 233 8.04 -8.19 0.38
N TRP A 234 7.09 -8.64 -0.45
CA TRP A 234 6.46 -7.81 -1.47
C TRP A 234 5.77 -6.57 -0.89
N LEU A 235 4.97 -6.73 0.17
CA LEU A 235 4.30 -5.58 0.81
C LEU A 235 5.29 -4.57 1.41
N LEU A 236 6.45 -5.00 1.90
CA LEU A 236 7.50 -4.09 2.36
C LEU A 236 8.19 -3.37 1.20
N PHE A 237 8.40 -4.05 0.06
CA PHE A 237 8.86 -3.40 -1.17
C PHE A 237 7.88 -2.36 -1.69
N ALA A 238 6.57 -2.62 -1.57
CA ALA A 238 5.54 -1.66 -1.95
C ALA A 238 5.69 -0.31 -1.21
N ARG A 239 6.22 -0.31 0.04
CA ARG A 239 6.50 0.94 0.79
C ARG A 239 7.66 1.75 0.21
N MET A 240 8.52 1.16 -0.62
CA MET A 240 9.63 1.85 -1.28
C MET A 240 9.20 2.48 -2.61
N LEU A 241 8.06 2.09 -3.18
CA LEU A 241 7.55 2.64 -4.45
C LEU A 241 7.44 4.18 -4.46
N PRO A 242 6.96 4.86 -3.39
CA PRO A 242 6.94 6.32 -3.33
C PRO A 242 8.32 6.98 -3.46
N LEU A 243 9.39 6.26 -3.11
CA LEU A 243 10.75 6.75 -3.16
C LEU A 243 11.37 6.61 -4.55
N VAL A 244 10.94 5.61 -5.35
CA VAL A 244 11.50 5.30 -6.68
C VAL A 244 10.65 5.81 -7.86
N GLU A 245 9.36 6.08 -7.62
CA GLU A 245 8.43 6.62 -8.62
C GLU A 245 8.04 8.07 -8.31
N ASN A 246 7.91 8.87 -9.37
CA ASN A 246 7.48 10.26 -9.25
C ASN A 246 5.95 10.36 -9.10
N ASN A 247 5.51 11.22 -8.17
CA ASN A 247 4.09 11.40 -7.85
C ASN A 247 3.37 10.05 -7.67
N PHE A 248 3.88 9.22 -6.78
CA PHE A 248 3.28 7.93 -6.47
C PHE A 248 2.43 8.03 -5.20
N ASN A 249 1.13 8.18 -5.38
CA ASN A 249 0.16 8.24 -4.29
C ASN A 249 -0.12 6.85 -3.71
N LEU A 250 0.16 6.66 -2.42
CA LEU A 250 0.03 5.39 -1.73
C LEU A 250 -0.72 5.55 -0.41
N CYS A 251 -1.51 4.54 -0.07
CA CYS A 251 -2.11 4.43 1.25
C CYS A 251 -1.76 3.10 1.91
N GLU A 252 -1.36 3.12 3.17
CA GLU A 252 -1.19 1.94 4.01
C GLU A 252 -2.04 2.07 5.28
N LEU A 253 -3.00 1.15 5.43
CA LEU A 253 -3.84 1.06 6.62
C LEU A 253 -3.68 -0.33 7.24
N GLY A 254 -3.50 -0.40 8.56
CA GLY A 254 -3.38 -1.69 9.25
C GLY A 254 -3.20 -1.55 10.76
N PRO A 255 -2.92 -2.64 11.48
CA PRO A 255 -2.76 -2.62 12.92
C PRO A 255 -1.51 -1.85 13.36
N ARG A 256 -1.46 -1.43 14.62
CA ARG A 256 -0.28 -0.80 15.21
C ARG A 256 0.92 -1.76 15.23
N SER A 257 2.12 -1.18 15.28
CA SER A 257 3.40 -1.89 15.40
C SER A 257 3.83 -2.72 14.18
N THR A 258 3.42 -2.32 12.98
CA THR A 258 3.91 -2.91 11.71
C THR A 258 4.97 -2.05 11.02
N GLY A 259 5.53 -1.05 11.72
CA GLY A 259 6.63 -0.21 11.22
C GLY A 259 6.29 0.68 10.01
N LYS A 260 5.03 1.07 9.84
CA LYS A 260 4.52 1.82 8.67
C LYS A 260 5.29 3.11 8.36
N SER A 261 5.66 3.85 9.40
CA SER A 261 6.34 5.14 9.29
C SER A 261 7.87 5.03 9.18
N HIS A 262 8.44 3.82 9.32
CA HIS A 262 9.90 3.63 9.42
C HIS A 262 10.65 4.05 8.15
N ILE A 263 10.21 3.57 6.99
CA ILE A 263 10.87 3.85 5.70
C ILE A 263 10.91 5.36 5.41
N TYR A 264 9.80 6.07 5.62
CA TYR A 264 9.69 7.49 5.32
C TYR A 264 10.38 8.42 6.34
N LYS A 265 10.86 7.86 7.45
CA LYS A 265 11.55 8.61 8.51
C LYS A 265 13.05 8.33 8.53
N GLU A 266 13.44 7.08 8.37
CA GLU A 266 14.81 6.64 8.67
C GLU A 266 15.61 6.26 7.41
N ILE A 267 14.94 5.87 6.31
CA ILE A 267 15.63 5.27 5.15
C ILE A 267 15.97 6.30 4.07
N SER A 268 15.14 7.31 3.83
CA SER A 268 15.43 8.35 2.84
C SER A 268 15.61 9.72 3.49
N PRO A 269 16.78 10.37 3.34
CA PRO A 269 16.96 11.77 3.67
C PRO A 269 16.15 12.71 2.75
N ASN A 270 15.52 12.19 1.68
CA ASN A 270 14.67 12.96 0.76
C ASN A 270 13.17 12.77 1.04
N SER A 271 12.79 12.18 2.18
CA SER A 271 11.41 12.07 2.62
C SER A 271 11.14 12.83 3.91
N ILE A 272 9.93 13.38 4.04
CA ILE A 272 9.45 14.02 5.27
C ILE A 272 8.20 13.31 5.80
N LEU A 273 8.21 13.04 7.10
CA LEU A 273 7.05 12.53 7.83
C LEU A 273 6.35 13.69 8.56
N VAL A 274 5.14 14.00 8.13
CA VAL A 274 4.28 15.02 8.75
C VAL A 274 3.45 14.35 9.84
N SER A 275 3.80 14.61 11.09
CA SER A 275 3.05 14.14 12.27
C SER A 275 2.23 15.28 12.88
N GLY A 276 1.02 14.98 13.38
CA GLY A 276 0.23 15.94 14.19
C GLY A 276 -0.98 16.59 13.51
N GLY A 277 -1.42 16.07 12.36
CA GLY A 277 -2.77 16.29 11.81
C GLY A 277 -3.09 17.68 11.24
N GLN A 278 -2.54 18.77 11.78
CA GLN A 278 -2.80 20.12 11.27
C GLN A 278 -1.74 20.54 10.26
N THR A 279 -2.14 20.60 8.99
CA THR A 279 -1.32 21.19 7.93
C THR A 279 -2.06 22.36 7.25
N THR A 280 -1.32 23.21 6.55
CA THR A 280 -1.87 24.32 5.77
C THR A 280 -1.46 24.18 4.33
N VAL A 281 -2.24 24.74 3.41
CA VAL A 281 -1.90 24.70 1.98
C VAL A 281 -0.58 25.43 1.74
N ALA A 282 -0.27 26.46 2.54
CA ALA A 282 0.98 27.21 2.44
C ALA A 282 2.22 26.38 2.80
N ASN A 283 2.11 25.52 3.82
CA ASN A 283 3.20 24.64 4.21
C ASN A 283 3.39 23.51 3.19
N LEU A 284 2.29 22.91 2.73
CA LEU A 284 2.36 21.76 1.84
C LEU A 284 2.73 22.15 0.39
N PHE A 285 2.11 23.20 -0.16
CA PHE A 285 2.22 23.54 -1.59
C PHE A 285 3.01 24.81 -1.86
N TYR A 286 2.50 25.98 -1.47
CA TYR A 286 3.15 27.24 -1.79
C TYR A 286 2.75 28.38 -0.86
N ASN A 287 3.73 29.07 -0.30
CA ASN A 287 3.50 30.24 0.54
C ASN A 287 3.49 31.52 -0.32
N MET A 288 2.32 32.13 -0.48
CA MET A 288 2.18 33.35 -1.30
C MET A 288 2.88 34.58 -0.69
N GLY A 289 2.96 34.67 0.64
CA GLY A 289 3.58 35.80 1.33
C GLY A 289 5.11 35.79 1.19
N ARG A 290 5.73 34.62 1.31
CA ARG A 290 7.18 34.44 1.17
C ARG A 290 7.63 34.11 -0.26
N LYS A 291 6.69 33.79 -1.16
CA LYS A 291 6.95 33.27 -2.52
C LYS A 291 7.82 32.02 -2.55
N THR A 292 7.71 31.17 -1.53
CA THR A 292 8.49 29.93 -1.40
C THR A 292 7.62 28.71 -1.64
N VAL A 293 8.20 27.68 -2.27
CA VAL A 293 7.56 26.38 -2.45
C VAL A 293 7.48 25.64 -1.12
N GLY A 294 6.37 24.93 -0.91
CA GLY A 294 6.13 24.11 0.26
C GLY A 294 6.79 22.74 0.14
N LEU A 295 6.43 21.85 1.06
CA LEU A 295 7.04 20.53 1.18
C LEU A 295 7.03 19.72 -0.13
N VAL A 296 5.95 19.76 -0.91
CA VAL A 296 5.87 18.96 -2.15
C VAL A 296 6.89 19.34 -3.22
N GLY A 297 7.46 20.54 -3.17
CA GLY A 297 8.53 20.95 -4.10
C GLY A 297 9.94 20.79 -3.57
N LEU A 298 10.10 20.40 -2.30
CA LEU A 298 11.41 20.24 -1.65
C LEU A 298 11.77 18.77 -1.43
N TRP A 299 10.78 17.90 -1.25
CA TRP A 299 10.95 16.50 -0.86
C TRP A 299 10.53 15.55 -1.99
N ASP A 300 11.14 14.38 -2.08
CA ASP A 300 10.77 13.33 -3.05
C ASP A 300 9.52 12.56 -2.59
N CYS A 301 9.28 12.51 -1.27
CA CYS A 301 8.11 11.87 -0.67
C CYS A 301 7.63 12.63 0.57
N VAL A 302 6.33 12.93 0.63
CA VAL A 302 5.65 13.52 1.79
C VAL A 302 4.70 12.47 2.37
N ALA A 303 5.04 11.95 3.54
CA ALA A 303 4.25 10.95 4.25
C ALA A 303 3.45 11.60 5.39
N PHE A 304 2.16 11.31 5.46
CA PHE A 304 1.28 11.72 6.55
C PHE A 304 1.12 10.57 7.53
N ASP A 305 1.63 10.75 8.74
CA ASP A 305 1.35 9.81 9.83
C ASP A 305 0.00 10.13 10.45
N GLU A 306 -0.72 9.09 10.86
CA GLU A 306 -2.08 9.19 11.40
C GLU A 306 -3.06 9.95 10.49
N VAL A 307 -3.47 9.33 9.39
CA VAL A 307 -4.43 9.92 8.42
C VAL A 307 -5.69 10.53 9.05
N VAL A 308 -6.19 9.95 10.16
CA VAL A 308 -7.36 10.47 10.92
C VAL A 308 -7.16 11.93 11.34
N GLY A 309 -5.92 12.31 11.63
CA GLY A 309 -5.58 13.64 12.13
C GLY A 309 -5.60 14.72 11.06
N ILE A 310 -5.56 14.37 9.76
CA ILE A 310 -5.39 15.33 8.67
C ILE A 310 -6.57 16.31 8.63
N LYS A 311 -6.27 17.58 8.95
CA LYS A 311 -7.18 18.71 8.85
C LYS A 311 -6.48 19.86 8.17
N PHE A 312 -7.07 20.33 7.08
CA PHE A 312 -6.65 21.56 6.42
C PHE A 312 -7.37 22.75 7.08
N LYS A 313 -6.61 23.79 7.43
CA LYS A 313 -7.22 25.07 7.85
C LYS A 313 -7.96 25.75 6.70
N ASP A 314 -7.48 25.54 5.47
CA ASP A 314 -8.04 26.10 4.25
C ASP A 314 -9.02 25.10 3.61
N LYS A 315 -10.22 25.56 3.23
CA LYS A 315 -11.24 24.69 2.58
C LYS A 315 -10.79 24.11 1.23
N ASP A 316 -9.89 24.81 0.54
CA ASP A 316 -9.42 24.41 -0.80
C ASP A 316 -8.28 23.38 -0.77
N GLY A 317 -7.77 23.02 0.42
CA GLY A 317 -6.57 22.18 0.52
C GLY A 317 -6.72 20.79 -0.09
N ILE A 318 -7.88 20.16 0.09
CA ILE A 318 -8.18 18.84 -0.50
C ILE A 318 -8.31 18.95 -2.02
N GLN A 319 -8.88 20.04 -2.54
CA GLN A 319 -9.02 20.25 -3.99
C GLN A 319 -7.66 20.40 -4.68
N ILE A 320 -6.78 21.23 -4.11
CA ILE A 320 -5.40 21.40 -4.63
C ILE A 320 -4.63 20.09 -4.56
N MET A 321 -4.81 19.33 -3.48
CA MET A 321 -4.21 18.01 -3.33
C MET A 321 -4.70 17.03 -4.40
N LYS A 322 -6.00 17.03 -4.70
CA LYS A 322 -6.57 16.24 -5.80
C LYS A 322 -5.91 16.59 -7.13
N ASP A 323 -5.80 17.87 -7.47
CA ASP A 323 -5.20 18.29 -8.73
C ASP A 323 -3.73 17.86 -8.80
N TYR A 324 -2.97 18.08 -7.74
CA TYR A 324 -1.58 17.62 -7.62
C TYR A 324 -1.41 16.11 -7.77
N MET A 325 -2.21 15.32 -7.06
CA MET A 325 -2.15 13.86 -7.12
C MET A 325 -2.45 13.32 -8.53
N ALA A 326 -3.20 14.06 -9.35
CA ALA A 326 -3.52 13.67 -10.72
C ALA A 326 -2.44 14.08 -11.74
N SER A 327 -1.92 15.31 -11.66
CA SER A 327 -1.03 15.86 -12.70
C SER A 327 0.44 15.99 -12.28
N GLY A 328 0.74 15.98 -10.99
CA GLY A 328 2.05 16.38 -10.46
C GLY A 328 2.29 17.88 -10.50
N SER A 329 1.24 18.65 -10.75
CA SER A 329 1.28 20.10 -10.75
C SER A 329 0.14 20.68 -9.93
N PHE A 330 0.34 21.88 -9.42
CA PHE A 330 -0.71 22.60 -8.71
C PHE A 330 -0.73 24.06 -9.14
N ALA A 331 -1.93 24.61 -9.27
CA ALA A 331 -2.14 26.02 -9.54
C ALA A 331 -2.38 26.77 -8.22
N ARG A 332 -1.53 27.76 -7.92
CA ARG A 332 -1.78 28.66 -6.78
C ARG A 332 -1.33 30.08 -7.11
N GLY A 333 -2.29 30.99 -7.26
CA GLY A 333 -2.04 32.36 -7.71
C GLY A 333 -2.12 32.46 -9.23
N LYS A 334 -1.08 33.01 -9.88
CA LYS A 334 -1.03 33.22 -11.34
C LYS A 334 -0.18 32.20 -12.11
N GLU A 335 0.49 31.30 -11.41
CA GLU A 335 1.44 30.34 -12.00
C GLU A 335 1.10 28.92 -11.58
N GLU A 336 1.24 27.99 -12.53
CA GLU A 336 1.24 26.55 -12.28
C GLU A 336 2.65 26.10 -11.91
N LYS A 337 2.77 25.30 -10.84
CA LYS A 337 4.04 24.77 -10.39
C LYS A 337 4.01 23.25 -10.47
N ALA A 338 4.99 22.68 -11.16
CA ALA A 338 5.21 21.24 -11.18
C ALA A 338 6.07 20.81 -9.99
N ALA A 339 5.79 19.64 -9.45
CA ALA A 339 6.63 18.98 -8.46
C ALA A 339 6.55 17.45 -8.61
N SER A 340 7.53 16.74 -8.05
CA SER A 340 7.69 15.29 -8.22
C SER A 340 7.37 14.48 -6.97
N ALA A 341 7.06 15.14 -5.84
CA ALA A 341 6.84 14.48 -4.56
C ALA A 341 5.71 13.45 -4.60
N SER A 342 5.97 12.27 -4.07
CA SER A 342 4.96 11.24 -3.82
C SER A 342 4.19 11.54 -2.53
N MET A 343 2.89 11.24 -2.49
CA MET A 343 2.06 11.39 -1.29
C MET A 343 1.76 10.03 -0.66
N VAL A 344 2.09 9.89 0.62
CA VAL A 344 1.85 8.65 1.36
C VAL A 344 0.93 8.90 2.54
N PHE A 345 -0.09 8.07 2.69
CA PHE A 345 -1.09 8.16 3.74
C PHE A 345 -1.03 6.93 4.63
N VAL A 346 -0.54 7.10 5.87
CA VAL A 346 -0.37 6.02 6.84
C VAL A 346 -1.41 6.10 7.94
N GLY A 347 -2.12 5.00 8.17
CA GLY A 347 -3.20 4.95 9.15
C GLY A 347 -3.31 3.65 9.93
N ASN A 348 -4.02 3.74 11.05
CA ASN A 348 -4.30 2.61 11.91
C ASN A 348 -5.74 2.12 11.71
N ILE A 349 -5.90 0.81 11.58
CA ILE A 349 -7.19 0.14 11.60
C ILE A 349 -7.40 -0.40 13.03
N ASN A 350 -8.51 0.00 13.65
CA ASN A 350 -8.84 -0.36 15.04
C ASN A 350 -9.83 -1.55 15.13
N GLN A 351 -10.45 -1.94 14.03
CA GLN A 351 -11.44 -3.03 13.95
C GLN A 351 -10.91 -4.16 13.05
N SER A 352 -11.47 -5.37 13.14
CA SER A 352 -11.08 -6.42 12.19
C SER A 352 -11.53 -6.06 10.77
N VAL A 353 -10.74 -6.49 9.78
CA VAL A 353 -11.03 -6.24 8.35
C VAL A 353 -12.37 -6.85 7.96
N ASP A 354 -12.70 -8.03 8.47
CA ASP A 354 -13.99 -8.69 8.23
C ASP A 354 -15.19 -7.87 8.71
N VAL A 355 -15.03 -7.13 9.82
CA VAL A 355 -16.07 -6.25 10.34
C VAL A 355 -16.17 -5.01 9.45
N LEU A 356 -15.04 -4.35 9.14
CA LEU A 356 -15.02 -3.18 8.27
C LEU A 356 -15.62 -3.44 6.89
N LEU A 357 -15.33 -4.61 6.30
CA LEU A 357 -15.87 -4.98 5.00
C LEU A 357 -17.40 -5.15 5.01
N LYS A 358 -18.00 -5.46 6.17
CA LYS A 358 -19.44 -5.64 6.38
C LYS A 358 -20.15 -4.38 6.85
N THR A 359 -19.48 -3.53 7.64
CA THR A 359 -20.09 -2.36 8.29
C THR A 359 -19.80 -1.04 7.57
N SER A 360 -18.65 -0.92 6.90
CA SER A 360 -18.24 0.32 6.22
C SER A 360 -17.31 0.04 5.02
N SER A 361 -16.16 0.73 4.96
CA SER A 361 -15.17 0.62 3.89
C SER A 361 -13.76 0.50 4.48
N LEU A 362 -12.81 0.01 3.68
CA LEU A 362 -11.40 -0.03 4.09
C LEU A 362 -10.76 1.36 4.25
N PHE A 363 -11.45 2.43 3.82
CA PHE A 363 -11.01 3.83 3.96
C PHE A 363 -11.61 4.54 5.18
N ASP A 364 -12.36 3.84 6.02
CA ASP A 364 -12.94 4.37 7.27
C ASP A 364 -11.95 5.15 8.17
N PRO A 365 -10.65 4.78 8.26
CA PRO A 365 -9.68 5.58 9.02
C PRO A 365 -9.39 6.97 8.45
N PHE A 366 -9.75 7.29 7.22
CA PHE A 366 -9.58 8.64 6.70
C PHE A 366 -10.58 9.63 7.34
N PRO A 367 -10.23 10.93 7.40
CA PRO A 367 -11.20 11.95 7.76
C PRO A 367 -12.40 11.90 6.80
N PRO A 368 -13.64 12.15 7.26
CA PRO A 368 -14.83 12.05 6.41
C PRO A 368 -14.76 12.86 5.11
N GLU A 369 -14.05 14.00 5.12
CA GLU A 369 -13.82 14.87 3.96
C GLU A 369 -12.98 14.21 2.85
N MET A 370 -12.21 13.17 3.18
CA MET A 370 -11.37 12.41 2.25
C MET A 370 -11.84 10.97 2.07
N GLY A 371 -12.26 10.30 3.16
CA GLY A 371 -12.63 8.88 3.19
C GLY A 371 -13.93 8.56 2.46
N THR A 372 -14.75 9.56 2.14
CA THR A 372 -15.96 9.41 1.31
C THR A 372 -15.86 10.14 -0.03
N ASP A 373 -14.79 10.92 -0.28
CA ASP A 373 -14.57 11.59 -1.56
C ASP A 373 -13.99 10.60 -2.58
N THR A 374 -14.87 10.05 -3.41
CA THR A 374 -14.50 9.09 -4.46
C THR A 374 -13.46 9.66 -5.43
N ALA A 375 -13.48 10.96 -5.70
CA ALA A 375 -12.51 11.59 -6.59
C ALA A 375 -11.13 11.69 -5.95
N PHE A 376 -11.04 11.88 -4.62
CA PHE A 376 -9.78 11.81 -3.89
C PHE A 376 -9.23 10.38 -3.87
N LEU A 377 -10.06 9.41 -3.46
CA LEU A 377 -9.64 8.01 -3.32
C LEU A 377 -9.22 7.39 -4.66
N ASP A 378 -9.86 7.75 -5.78
CA ASP A 378 -9.50 7.27 -7.11
C ASP A 378 -8.12 7.76 -7.59
N ARG A 379 -7.53 8.76 -6.94
CA ARG A 379 -6.17 9.26 -7.23
C ARG A 379 -5.06 8.51 -6.47
N LEU A 380 -5.41 7.59 -5.57
CA LEU A 380 -4.46 6.70 -4.92
C LEU A 380 -4.04 5.59 -5.89
N HIS A 381 -2.75 5.38 -6.14
CA HIS A 381 -2.32 4.32 -7.05
C HIS A 381 -2.31 2.95 -6.37
N CYS A 382 -1.92 2.88 -5.10
CA CYS A 382 -1.69 1.64 -4.38
C CYS A 382 -2.28 1.67 -2.97
N TYR A 383 -2.97 0.57 -2.60
CA TYR A 383 -3.41 0.30 -1.23
C TYR A 383 -2.63 -0.87 -0.67
N ILE A 384 -1.77 -0.63 0.32
CA ILE A 384 -1.05 -1.68 1.04
C ILE A 384 -1.94 -2.21 2.19
N PRO A 385 -2.33 -3.50 2.16
CA PRO A 385 -3.04 -4.14 3.27
C PRO A 385 -2.09 -4.34 4.45
N GLY A 386 -1.96 -3.33 5.30
CA GLY A 386 -1.03 -3.34 6.43
C GLY A 386 -1.33 -4.41 7.49
N TRP A 387 -2.50 -5.06 7.43
CA TRP A 387 -2.86 -6.21 8.27
C TRP A 387 -2.24 -7.53 7.83
N GLU A 388 -1.76 -7.63 6.58
CA GLU A 388 -1.01 -8.80 6.10
C GLU A 388 0.48 -8.75 6.51
N ILE A 389 0.96 -7.57 6.95
CA ILE A 389 2.33 -7.39 7.45
C ILE A 389 2.36 -7.79 8.94
N PRO A 390 3.30 -8.67 9.36
CA PRO A 390 3.40 -9.08 10.75
C PRO A 390 3.73 -7.90 11.67
N LYS A 391 3.33 -8.01 12.93
CA LYS A 391 3.77 -7.06 13.96
C LYS A 391 5.24 -7.31 14.27
N PHE A 392 6.06 -6.28 14.12
CA PHE A 392 7.49 -6.42 14.29
C PHE A 392 7.86 -6.70 15.75
N ARG A 393 8.81 -7.63 15.89
CA ARG A 393 9.50 -8.00 17.14
C ARG A 393 11.01 -7.87 16.90
N PRO A 394 11.86 -7.85 17.94
CA PRO A 394 13.31 -7.76 17.79
C PRO A 394 13.92 -8.70 16.73
N GLU A 395 13.39 -9.92 16.63
CA GLU A 395 13.82 -10.95 15.65
C GLU A 395 13.61 -10.54 14.18
N HIS A 396 12.66 -9.64 13.90
CA HIS A 396 12.36 -9.19 12.54
C HIS A 396 13.33 -8.10 12.04
N PHE A 397 14.30 -7.70 12.86
CA PHE A 397 15.28 -6.70 12.48
C PHE A 397 16.64 -7.36 12.24
N THR A 398 17.23 -7.12 11.07
CA THR A 398 18.47 -7.81 10.67
C THR A 398 19.68 -7.38 11.48
N ASN A 399 20.60 -8.30 11.71
CA ASN A 399 21.91 -8.06 12.30
C ASN A 399 23.05 -8.19 11.26
N ASP A 400 22.70 -8.49 10.01
CA ASP A 400 23.65 -8.74 8.94
C ASP A 400 24.05 -7.47 8.18
N TYR A 401 24.82 -7.66 7.11
CA TYR A 401 25.19 -6.61 6.17
C TYR A 401 23.98 -6.17 5.33
N GLY A 402 23.89 -4.86 5.13
CA GLY A 402 23.05 -4.24 4.11
C GLY A 402 23.72 -2.98 3.56
N PHE A 403 23.14 -2.37 2.55
CA PHE A 403 23.63 -1.09 2.03
C PHE A 403 23.59 -0.01 3.10
N ILE A 404 24.56 0.90 3.03
CA ILE A 404 24.53 2.16 3.77
C ILE A 404 23.28 2.92 3.33
N THR A 405 22.51 3.43 4.28
CA THR A 405 21.19 4.02 4.06
C THR A 405 21.24 5.19 3.07
N ASP A 406 22.28 6.03 3.14
CA ASP A 406 22.47 7.14 2.21
C ASP A 406 22.75 6.66 0.78
N TYR A 407 23.57 5.61 0.61
CA TYR A 407 23.81 4.97 -0.69
C TYR A 407 22.51 4.40 -1.28
N LEU A 408 21.74 3.69 -0.45
CA LEU A 408 20.43 3.15 -0.84
C LEU A 408 19.48 4.26 -1.32
N ALA A 409 19.38 5.35 -0.56
CA ALA A 409 18.47 6.43 -0.88
C ALA A 409 18.86 7.18 -2.17
N GLU A 410 20.15 7.42 -2.39
CA GLU A 410 20.62 8.14 -3.57
C GLU A 410 20.48 7.31 -4.85
N PHE A 411 20.73 5.99 -4.84
CA PHE A 411 20.53 5.22 -6.08
C PHE A 411 19.05 5.03 -6.39
N ILE A 412 18.18 4.88 -5.37
CA ILE A 412 16.73 4.87 -5.55
C ILE A 412 16.26 6.19 -6.16
N ARG A 413 16.84 7.31 -5.72
CA ARG A 413 16.55 8.63 -6.27
C ARG A 413 16.98 8.75 -7.72
N GLU A 414 18.15 8.22 -8.08
CA GLU A 414 18.64 8.22 -9.45
C GLU A 414 17.72 7.42 -10.38
N LEU A 415 17.21 6.27 -9.90
CA LEU A 415 16.21 5.46 -10.62
C LEU A 415 14.87 6.19 -10.87
N ARG A 416 14.57 7.29 -10.16
CA ARG A 416 13.37 8.12 -10.43
C ARG A 416 13.42 8.81 -11.78
N LYS A 417 14.62 8.99 -12.37
CA LYS A 417 14.80 9.66 -13.66
C LYS A 417 14.35 8.79 -14.84
N GLU A 418 14.31 7.48 -14.63
CA GLU A 418 13.93 6.51 -15.66
C GLU A 418 12.45 6.15 -15.58
N GLN A 419 11.90 5.57 -16.65
CA GLN A 419 10.52 5.10 -16.70
C GLN A 419 10.50 3.67 -17.23
N TYR A 420 9.83 2.77 -16.48
CA TYR A 420 9.66 1.35 -16.84
C TYR A 420 8.18 0.94 -16.83
N GLY A 421 7.26 1.90 -16.92
CA GLY A 421 5.82 1.64 -16.90
C GLY A 421 5.30 0.92 -18.14
N ASP A 422 6.08 0.87 -19.21
CA ASP A 422 5.85 0.17 -20.47
C ASP A 422 6.49 -1.22 -20.53
N ALA A 423 7.26 -1.63 -19.51
CA ALA A 423 7.91 -2.94 -19.45
C ALA A 423 6.94 -4.11 -19.63
N LEU A 424 5.68 -3.94 -19.21
CA LEU A 424 4.62 -4.95 -19.38
C LEU A 424 4.13 -5.09 -20.82
N ASP A 425 4.21 -4.04 -21.65
CA ASP A 425 3.59 -4.00 -22.99
C ASP A 425 4.26 -4.97 -23.97
N LYS A 426 5.50 -5.38 -23.67
CA LYS A 426 6.22 -6.40 -24.44
C LYS A 426 5.56 -7.78 -24.34
N TYR A 427 4.90 -8.09 -23.22
CA TYR A 427 4.42 -9.43 -22.91
C TYR A 427 2.90 -9.49 -22.67
N PHE A 428 2.30 -8.41 -22.19
CA PHE A 428 0.91 -8.38 -21.71
C PHE A 428 0.16 -7.14 -22.20
N ARG A 429 -1.16 -7.26 -22.28
CA ARG A 429 -2.08 -6.12 -22.47
C ARG A 429 -3.10 -6.08 -21.34
N LEU A 430 -3.37 -4.91 -20.78
CA LEU A 430 -4.38 -4.75 -19.73
C LEU A 430 -5.80 -4.96 -20.30
N GLY A 431 -6.68 -5.55 -19.48
CA GLY A 431 -8.08 -5.80 -19.81
C GLY A 431 -8.91 -4.53 -19.99
N LYS A 432 -10.09 -4.67 -20.60
CA LYS A 432 -10.95 -3.54 -21.00
C LYS A 432 -11.58 -2.79 -19.82
N ASN A 433 -11.70 -3.43 -18.66
CA ASN A 433 -12.32 -2.85 -17.48
C ASN A 433 -11.39 -1.88 -16.73
N LEU A 434 -10.12 -1.78 -17.12
CA LEU A 434 -9.22 -0.79 -16.53
C LEU A 434 -9.41 0.55 -17.23
N ASN A 435 -9.82 1.57 -16.47
CA ASN A 435 -9.87 2.93 -16.98
C ASN A 435 -8.45 3.52 -17.12
N GLN A 436 -8.35 4.75 -17.63
CA GLN A 436 -7.04 5.41 -17.82
C GLN A 436 -6.28 5.61 -16.50
N ARG A 437 -6.98 5.93 -15.40
CA ARG A 437 -6.37 6.11 -14.06
C ARG A 437 -5.89 4.78 -13.49
N ASP A 438 -6.66 3.71 -13.67
CA ASP A 438 -6.30 2.34 -13.30
C ASP A 438 -5.05 1.90 -14.05
N THR A 439 -5.01 2.17 -15.35
CA THR A 439 -3.84 1.90 -16.20
C THR A 439 -2.60 2.65 -15.71
N ILE A 440 -2.71 3.95 -15.40
CA ILE A 440 -1.60 4.74 -14.87
C ILE A 440 -1.12 4.17 -13.53
N ALA A 441 -2.04 3.83 -12.62
CA ALA A 441 -1.70 3.26 -11.32
C ALA A 441 -0.95 1.93 -11.45
N VAL A 442 -1.46 1.01 -12.26
CA VAL A 442 -0.82 -0.30 -12.51
C VAL A 442 0.56 -0.13 -13.13
N ARG A 443 0.69 0.73 -14.16
CA ARG A 443 1.98 1.02 -14.80
C ARG A 443 2.99 1.63 -13.84
N LYS A 444 2.57 2.52 -12.94
CA LYS A 444 3.44 3.08 -11.90
C LYS A 444 3.90 2.03 -10.91
N ILE A 445 3.03 1.11 -10.48
CA ILE A 445 3.42 0.01 -9.58
C ILE A 445 4.42 -0.91 -10.29
N VAL A 446 4.13 -1.30 -11.54
CA VAL A 446 5.05 -2.13 -12.34
C VAL A 446 6.39 -1.45 -12.51
N GLY A 447 6.42 -0.19 -12.94
CA GLY A 447 7.65 0.58 -13.12
C GLY A 447 8.48 0.66 -11.84
N GLY A 448 7.84 0.92 -10.70
CA GLY A 448 8.55 1.02 -9.43
C GLY A 448 9.13 -0.32 -8.97
N TYR A 449 8.41 -1.43 -9.14
CA TYR A 449 8.95 -2.76 -8.82
C TYR A 449 10.07 -3.17 -9.77
N VAL A 450 9.94 -2.89 -11.07
CA VAL A 450 11.00 -3.17 -12.04
C VAL A 450 12.27 -2.40 -11.68
N LYS A 451 12.17 -1.12 -11.33
CA LYS A 451 13.33 -0.33 -10.87
C LYS A 451 13.99 -0.89 -9.62
N LEU A 452 13.20 -1.36 -8.65
CA LEU A 452 13.73 -1.87 -7.38
C LEU A 452 14.32 -3.27 -7.51
N LEU A 453 13.70 -4.16 -8.29
CA LEU A 453 14.10 -5.56 -8.43
C LEU A 453 15.05 -5.82 -9.59
N TYR A 454 14.95 -5.04 -10.67
CA TYR A 454 15.72 -5.19 -11.91
C TYR A 454 16.25 -3.83 -12.41
N PRO A 455 17.04 -3.10 -11.61
CA PRO A 455 17.61 -1.81 -12.01
C PRO A 455 18.52 -1.90 -13.25
N ASP A 456 18.99 -3.11 -13.58
CA ASP A 456 19.77 -3.46 -14.77
C ASP A 456 18.93 -3.67 -16.03
N GLY A 457 17.60 -3.70 -15.92
CA GLY A 457 16.68 -3.95 -17.03
C GLY A 457 16.60 -5.41 -17.48
N GLY A 458 17.30 -6.34 -16.81
CA GLY A 458 17.26 -7.77 -17.07
C GLY A 458 16.09 -8.45 -16.37
N PHE A 459 14.96 -8.62 -17.06
CA PHE A 459 13.79 -9.32 -16.53
C PHE A 459 13.15 -10.28 -17.56
N THR A 460 12.57 -11.36 -17.03
CA THR A 460 11.83 -12.38 -17.79
C THR A 460 10.33 -12.07 -17.84
N LYS A 461 9.59 -12.79 -18.69
CA LYS A 461 8.13 -12.63 -18.81
C LYS A 461 7.43 -12.98 -17.51
N GLU A 462 7.84 -14.07 -16.86
CA GLU A 462 7.27 -14.60 -15.63
C GLU A 462 7.45 -13.61 -14.46
N GLN A 463 8.61 -12.97 -14.38
CA GLN A 463 8.90 -11.96 -13.36
C GLN A 463 8.03 -10.70 -13.53
N ILE A 464 7.80 -10.29 -14.77
CA ILE A 464 6.88 -9.17 -15.05
C ILE A 464 5.43 -9.57 -14.78
N GLU A 465 5.04 -10.82 -15.05
CA GLU A 465 3.70 -11.35 -14.72
C GLU A 465 3.46 -11.32 -13.21
N GLU A 466 4.44 -11.73 -12.40
CA GLU A 466 4.38 -11.69 -10.94
C GLU A 466 4.14 -10.27 -10.42
N ILE A 467 4.92 -9.29 -10.92
CA ILE A 467 4.75 -7.87 -10.58
C ILE A 467 3.38 -7.36 -11.03
N LEU A 468 2.93 -7.73 -12.24
CA LEU A 468 1.66 -7.30 -12.81
C LEU A 468 0.47 -7.80 -11.99
N ILE A 469 0.49 -9.06 -11.56
CA ILE A 469 -0.55 -9.63 -10.68
C ILE A 469 -0.63 -8.83 -9.38
N PHE A 470 0.51 -8.56 -8.74
CA PHE A 470 0.55 -7.76 -7.52
C PHE A 470 0.01 -6.33 -7.76
N ALA A 471 0.41 -5.68 -8.86
CA ALA A 471 -0.02 -4.33 -9.21
C ALA A 471 -1.53 -4.24 -9.42
N LEU A 472 -2.10 -5.20 -10.16
CA LEU A 472 -3.54 -5.29 -10.38
C LEU A 472 -4.30 -5.50 -9.08
N GLU A 473 -3.80 -6.37 -8.20
CA GLU A 473 -4.43 -6.63 -6.91
C GLU A 473 -4.48 -5.37 -6.03
N MET A 474 -3.35 -4.65 -5.90
CA MET A 474 -3.28 -3.45 -5.07
C MET A 474 -4.20 -2.33 -5.56
N ARG A 475 -4.27 -2.12 -6.89
CA ARG A 475 -5.16 -1.11 -7.47
C ARG A 475 -6.63 -1.56 -7.45
N ARG A 476 -6.91 -2.84 -7.69
CA ARG A 476 -8.26 -3.41 -7.61
C ARG A 476 -8.85 -3.22 -6.21
N ARG A 477 -8.05 -3.37 -5.15
CA ARG A 477 -8.51 -3.13 -3.76
C ARG A 477 -9.13 -1.74 -3.57
N ILE A 478 -8.55 -0.71 -4.19
CA ILE A 478 -9.09 0.67 -4.17
C ILE A 478 -10.42 0.72 -4.91
N LYS A 479 -10.47 0.14 -6.11
CA LYS A 479 -11.66 0.15 -6.97
C LYS A 479 -12.84 -0.60 -6.38
N GLU A 480 -12.61 -1.71 -5.69
CA GLU A 480 -13.65 -2.43 -4.97
C GLU A 480 -14.26 -1.57 -3.84
N GLN A 481 -13.46 -0.75 -3.15
CA GLN A 481 -14.02 0.19 -2.17
C GLN A 481 -14.73 1.37 -2.83
N LEU A 482 -14.24 1.87 -3.96
CA LEU A 482 -14.93 2.90 -4.74
C LEU A 482 -16.28 2.40 -5.26
N LYS A 483 -16.38 1.13 -5.69
CA LYS A 483 -17.66 0.48 -6.03
C LYS A 483 -18.62 0.47 -4.84
N LYS A 484 -18.12 0.19 -3.62
CA LYS A 484 -18.96 0.24 -2.41
C LYS A 484 -19.46 1.66 -2.09
N LEU A 485 -18.62 2.69 -2.31
CA LEU A 485 -18.94 4.09 -1.95
C LEU A 485 -19.74 4.84 -3.04
N GLY A 486 -19.34 4.70 -4.31
CA GLY A 486 -19.91 5.39 -5.47
C GLY A 486 -20.88 4.55 -6.30
N GLY A 487 -21.09 3.28 -5.95
CA GLY A 487 -22.05 2.40 -6.61
C GLY A 487 -21.75 2.17 -8.10
N MET A 488 -22.75 2.42 -8.95
CA MET A 488 -22.71 2.15 -10.39
C MET A 488 -21.67 2.96 -11.16
N GLU A 489 -21.11 4.05 -10.59
CA GLU A 489 -20.03 4.80 -11.25
C GLU A 489 -18.73 3.98 -11.38
N PHE A 490 -18.53 2.99 -10.50
CA PHE A 490 -17.30 2.21 -10.41
C PHE A 490 -17.53 0.71 -10.61
N TYR A 491 -18.43 0.32 -11.52
CA TYR A 491 -18.80 -1.09 -11.75
C TYR A 491 -17.68 -1.92 -12.40
N ASP A 492 -16.79 -1.29 -13.18
CA ASP A 492 -15.64 -1.91 -13.85
C ASP A 492 -14.52 -2.30 -12.86
N VAL A 493 -14.75 -3.34 -12.05
CA VAL A 493 -13.79 -3.84 -11.04
C VAL A 493 -13.11 -5.15 -11.43
N ASN A 494 -13.56 -5.79 -12.52
CA ASN A 494 -13.02 -7.06 -12.99
C ASN A 494 -11.70 -6.83 -13.75
N PHE A 495 -10.64 -6.63 -12.98
CA PHE A 495 -9.30 -6.41 -13.50
C PHE A 495 -8.73 -7.69 -14.09
N SER A 496 -8.25 -7.58 -15.33
CA SER A 496 -7.64 -8.66 -16.08
C SER A 496 -6.42 -8.18 -16.87
N TYR A 497 -5.64 -9.13 -17.34
CA TYR A 497 -4.58 -8.93 -18.32
C TYR A 497 -4.61 -10.07 -19.34
N ILE A 498 -4.14 -9.78 -20.54
CA ILE A 498 -4.10 -10.67 -21.69
C ILE A 498 -2.64 -10.96 -22.00
N ASP A 499 -2.29 -12.24 -22.04
CA ASP A 499 -0.98 -12.70 -22.50
C ASP A 499 -0.88 -12.58 -24.02
N LEU A 500 0.17 -11.91 -24.54
CA LEU A 500 0.31 -11.67 -25.98
C LEU A 500 0.75 -12.91 -26.77
N ASP A 501 1.32 -13.91 -26.10
CA ASP A 501 1.75 -15.16 -26.75
C ASP A 501 0.60 -16.18 -26.80
N THR A 502 -0.17 -16.32 -25.71
CA THR A 502 -1.26 -17.31 -25.62
C THR A 502 -2.64 -16.73 -25.96
N PHE A 503 -2.78 -15.40 -25.96
CA PHE A 503 -4.06 -14.68 -26.05
C PHE A 503 -5.06 -15.03 -24.94
N GLU A 504 -4.60 -15.62 -23.85
CA GLU A 504 -5.43 -15.94 -22.69
C GLU A 504 -5.65 -14.70 -21.82
N GLU A 505 -6.92 -14.43 -21.46
CA GLU A 505 -7.29 -13.37 -20.52
C GLU A 505 -7.38 -13.94 -19.09
N LYS A 506 -6.53 -13.44 -18.19
CA LYS A 506 -6.43 -13.86 -16.79
C LYS A 506 -6.98 -12.76 -15.88
N PHE A 507 -7.85 -13.13 -14.93
CA PHE A 507 -8.47 -12.21 -13.98
C PHE A 507 -7.77 -12.25 -12.62
N VAL A 508 -7.58 -11.08 -12.00
CA VAL A 508 -6.91 -10.95 -10.68
C VAL A 508 -7.92 -10.54 -9.62
N SER A 509 -8.19 -11.42 -8.66
CA SER A 509 -9.09 -11.15 -7.51
C SER A 509 -8.36 -10.54 -6.31
N VAL A 510 -9.12 -9.96 -5.37
CA VAL A 510 -8.60 -9.51 -4.07
C VAL A 510 -9.04 -10.46 -2.93
N PRO A 511 -8.18 -10.77 -1.95
CA PRO A 511 -8.54 -11.64 -0.82
C PRO A 511 -9.74 -11.16 0.01
N GLU A 512 -9.99 -9.85 0.02
CA GLU A 512 -11.06 -9.18 0.79
C GLU A 512 -12.43 -9.26 0.12
N GLN A 513 -12.51 -9.74 -1.12
CA GLN A 513 -13.77 -10.24 -1.64
C GLN A 513 -14.10 -11.50 -0.85
N GLY A 514 -15.18 -11.44 -0.06
CA GLY A 514 -15.67 -12.55 0.76
C GLY A 514 -15.50 -13.88 0.03
N GLY A 515 -14.72 -14.77 0.64
CA GLY A 515 -13.94 -15.80 -0.03
C GLY A 515 -14.71 -16.74 -0.96
N GLY A 516 -14.11 -17.03 -2.11
CA GLY A 516 -14.66 -17.93 -3.11
C GLY A 516 -15.95 -17.39 -3.74
N LYS A 517 -16.26 -17.80 -4.96
CA LYS A 517 -17.61 -17.57 -5.49
C LYS A 517 -18.61 -18.12 -4.47
N LEU A 518 -19.53 -17.28 -3.98
CA LEU A 518 -20.57 -17.69 -3.01
C LEU A 518 -21.35 -18.90 -3.54
N ILE A 519 -21.48 -18.99 -4.87
CA ILE A 519 -21.99 -20.11 -5.62
C ILE A 519 -20.79 -20.83 -6.27
N PRO A 520 -20.38 -22.00 -5.76
CA PRO A 520 -19.18 -22.70 -6.24
C PRO A 520 -19.38 -23.28 -7.65
N ASP A 521 -18.30 -23.33 -8.43
CA ASP A 521 -18.24 -24.03 -9.71
C ASP A 521 -18.13 -25.56 -9.46
N GLY A 522 -19.12 -26.35 -9.90
CA GLY A 522 -19.12 -27.82 -9.76
C GLY A 522 -20.52 -28.42 -9.57
N ILE A 523 -20.61 -29.76 -9.49
CA ILE A 523 -21.87 -30.45 -9.19
C ILE A 523 -22.30 -30.06 -7.79
N CYS A 524 -23.40 -29.30 -7.67
CA CYS A 524 -23.98 -28.99 -6.37
C CYS A 524 -24.36 -30.29 -5.68
N ASN A 525 -23.92 -30.47 -4.44
CA ASN A 525 -24.47 -31.52 -3.59
C ASN A 525 -25.99 -31.32 -3.55
N SER A 526 -26.75 -32.43 -3.55
CA SER A 526 -28.23 -32.46 -3.62
C SER A 526 -28.98 -31.81 -2.43
N ARG A 527 -28.30 -30.92 -1.73
CA ARG A 527 -28.66 -30.35 -0.43
C ARG A 527 -28.52 -28.84 -0.41
N GLN A 528 -28.07 -28.18 -1.48
CA GLN A 528 -27.84 -26.73 -1.51
C GLN A 528 -28.65 -26.04 -2.61
N VAL A 529 -29.33 -24.96 -2.24
CA VAL A 529 -30.06 -24.07 -3.16
C VAL A 529 -29.67 -22.62 -2.85
N TYR A 530 -29.45 -21.82 -3.89
CA TYR A 530 -29.08 -20.42 -3.76
C TYR A 530 -30.21 -19.53 -4.27
N THR A 531 -30.52 -18.47 -3.53
CA THR A 531 -31.48 -17.43 -3.91
C THR A 531 -30.84 -16.06 -3.74
N VAL A 532 -31.22 -15.12 -4.61
CA VAL A 532 -30.75 -13.73 -4.55
C VAL A 532 -31.95 -12.81 -4.47
N SER A 533 -31.96 -11.96 -3.45
CA SER A 533 -33.06 -11.04 -3.21
C SER A 533 -32.65 -9.95 -2.22
N GLN A 534 -33.55 -8.99 -2.01
CA GLN A 534 -33.36 -7.92 -1.03
C GLN A 534 -33.43 -8.50 0.40
N GLY A 535 -32.40 -8.21 1.20
CA GLY A 535 -32.35 -8.48 2.64
C GLY A 535 -32.97 -7.34 3.46
N LYS A 536 -32.94 -7.48 4.80
CA LYS A 536 -33.53 -6.47 5.71
C LYS A 536 -32.88 -5.09 5.64
N SER A 537 -31.60 -5.03 5.29
CA SER A 537 -30.86 -3.77 5.13
C SER A 537 -31.31 -2.96 3.91
N GLY A 538 -32.17 -3.51 3.05
CA GLY A 538 -32.53 -2.92 1.76
C GLY A 538 -31.50 -3.21 0.66
N MET A 539 -30.37 -3.85 0.98
CA MET A 539 -29.39 -4.31 -0.01
C MET A 539 -29.77 -5.68 -0.57
N ILE A 540 -29.38 -5.95 -1.81
CA ILE A 540 -29.55 -7.28 -2.44
C ILE A 540 -28.38 -8.16 -2.03
N GLY A 541 -28.68 -9.41 -1.67
CA GLY A 541 -27.64 -10.39 -1.39
C GLY A 541 -28.05 -11.82 -1.62
N VAL A 542 -27.11 -12.73 -1.35
CA VAL A 542 -27.22 -14.15 -1.64
C VAL A 542 -27.49 -14.94 -0.37
N PHE A 543 -28.51 -15.78 -0.44
CA PHE A 543 -28.93 -16.66 0.64
C PHE A 543 -28.79 -18.12 0.20
N ARG A 544 -28.21 -18.92 1.09
CA ARG A 544 -28.00 -20.36 0.89
C ARG A 544 -28.97 -21.15 1.76
N LEU A 545 -29.66 -22.08 1.12
CA LEU A 545 -30.55 -23.03 1.78
C LEU A 545 -29.88 -24.40 1.77
N GLU A 546 -29.69 -24.96 2.96
CA GLU A 546 -29.16 -26.31 3.15
C GLU A 546 -30.25 -27.24 3.66
N SER A 547 -30.60 -28.26 2.89
CA SER A 547 -31.69 -29.19 3.23
C SER A 547 -31.18 -30.54 3.70
N GLN A 548 -31.82 -31.09 4.74
CA GLN A 548 -31.65 -32.46 5.23
C GLN A 548 -33.01 -33.12 5.47
N MET A 549 -33.09 -34.44 5.27
CA MET A 549 -34.32 -35.22 5.45
C MET A 549 -34.02 -36.41 6.35
N LEU A 550 -34.87 -36.61 7.36
CA LEU A 550 -34.77 -37.69 8.34
C LEU A 550 -36.07 -38.52 8.32
N PRO A 551 -36.02 -39.83 8.64
CA PRO A 551 -37.24 -40.59 8.94
C PRO A 551 -37.95 -39.96 10.15
N GLY A 552 -39.26 -39.73 10.05
CA GLY A 552 -40.00 -39.01 11.09
C GLY A 552 -41.50 -38.94 10.87
N ASN A 553 -42.16 -37.97 11.51
CA ASN A 553 -43.63 -37.84 11.55
C ASN A 553 -44.16 -36.64 10.75
N GLY A 554 -43.40 -36.14 9.76
CA GLY A 554 -43.84 -35.06 8.87
C GLY A 554 -43.59 -33.65 9.42
N LYS A 555 -42.61 -33.50 10.32
CA LYS A 555 -42.19 -32.20 10.86
C LYS A 555 -41.37 -31.43 9.83
N PHE A 556 -41.51 -30.11 9.83
CA PHE A 556 -40.66 -29.21 9.04
C PHE A 556 -39.98 -28.22 9.98
N GLU A 557 -38.67 -28.40 10.16
CA GLU A 557 -37.82 -27.56 10.99
C GLU A 557 -37.04 -26.57 10.14
N ARG A 558 -37.00 -25.30 10.59
CA ARG A 558 -36.28 -24.21 9.93
C ARG A 558 -35.27 -23.62 10.89
N THR A 559 -34.01 -23.63 10.50
CA THR A 559 -32.89 -23.09 11.29
C THR A 559 -32.26 -21.89 10.58
N GLY A 560 -31.65 -20.96 11.32
CA GLY A 560 -31.02 -19.76 10.73
C GLY A 560 -31.93 -18.55 10.45
N LEU A 561 -33.25 -18.67 10.66
CA LEU A 561 -34.22 -17.57 10.45
C LEU A 561 -34.47 -16.68 11.67
N GLY A 562 -33.94 -17.02 12.85
CA GLY A 562 -34.13 -16.23 14.09
C GLY A 562 -35.60 -16.03 14.50
N SER A 563 -35.92 -14.83 14.99
CA SER A 563 -37.28 -14.41 15.39
C SER A 563 -38.11 -13.82 14.25
N ASP A 564 -37.62 -13.88 13.01
CA ASP A 564 -38.22 -13.18 11.89
C ASP A 564 -39.57 -13.77 11.45
N ARG A 565 -40.61 -12.94 11.42
CA ARG A 565 -41.97 -13.39 11.13
C ARG A 565 -42.17 -13.66 9.64
N ASP A 566 -41.72 -12.74 8.79
CA ASP A 566 -41.98 -12.78 7.35
C ASP A 566 -41.25 -13.97 6.71
N CYS A 567 -39.98 -14.19 7.09
CA CYS A 567 -39.22 -15.36 6.66
C CYS A 567 -39.90 -16.70 7.06
N LYS A 568 -40.46 -16.77 8.28
CA LYS A 568 -41.19 -17.96 8.73
C LYS A 568 -42.48 -18.15 7.95
N GLU A 569 -43.16 -17.07 7.58
CA GLU A 569 -44.39 -17.14 6.79
C GLU A 569 -44.13 -17.63 5.37
N SER A 570 -43.08 -17.13 4.69
CA SER A 570 -42.70 -17.58 3.35
C SER A 570 -42.27 -19.04 3.32
N THR A 571 -41.50 -19.49 4.31
CA THR A 571 -41.10 -20.90 4.41
C THR A 571 -42.28 -21.82 4.77
N ASN A 572 -43.22 -21.37 5.61
CA ASN A 572 -44.49 -22.07 5.84
C ASN A 572 -45.32 -22.18 4.56
N THR A 573 -45.37 -21.12 3.75
CA THR A 573 -46.07 -21.09 2.47
C THR A 573 -45.55 -22.15 1.52
N ALA A 574 -44.22 -22.29 1.40
CA ALA A 574 -43.59 -23.33 0.59
C ALA A 574 -44.01 -24.76 1.00
N PHE A 575 -43.99 -25.04 2.31
CA PHE A 575 -44.33 -26.37 2.83
C PHE A 575 -45.82 -26.69 2.72
N ASN A 576 -46.69 -25.68 2.93
CA ASN A 576 -48.12 -25.83 2.73
C ASN A 576 -48.46 -26.06 1.25
N PHE A 577 -47.78 -25.36 0.34
CA PHE A 577 -47.89 -25.59 -1.09
C PHE A 577 -47.46 -27.02 -1.46
N LEU A 578 -46.35 -27.51 -0.92
CA LEU A 578 -45.89 -28.89 -1.12
C LEU A 578 -46.88 -29.92 -0.58
N LYS A 579 -47.52 -29.67 0.58
CA LYS A 579 -48.56 -30.57 1.12
C LYS A 579 -49.80 -30.64 0.21
N ALA A 580 -50.21 -29.50 -0.35
CA ALA A 580 -51.38 -29.43 -1.22
C ALA A 580 -51.11 -30.02 -2.62
N ASN A 581 -49.92 -29.79 -3.18
CA ASN A 581 -49.59 -30.11 -4.57
C ASN A 581 -48.54 -31.22 -4.73
N GLY A 582 -48.02 -31.81 -3.65
CA GLY A 582 -46.94 -32.80 -3.69
C GLY A 582 -47.24 -34.02 -4.57
N LYS A 583 -48.51 -34.46 -4.60
CA LYS A 583 -48.95 -35.55 -5.49
C LYS A 583 -48.91 -35.20 -6.99
N ARG A 584 -48.99 -33.93 -7.35
CA ARG A 584 -48.86 -33.44 -8.73
C ARG A 584 -47.40 -33.32 -9.15
N ILE A 585 -46.52 -33.10 -8.18
CA ILE A 585 -45.07 -33.00 -8.40
C ILE A 585 -44.45 -34.40 -8.56
N SER A 586 -44.67 -35.29 -7.59
CA SER A 586 -44.29 -36.70 -7.69
C SER A 586 -44.97 -37.54 -6.62
N GLY A 587 -45.46 -38.72 -7.01
CA GLY A 587 -46.05 -39.69 -6.07
C GLY A 587 -45.07 -40.25 -5.03
N SER A 588 -43.76 -40.04 -5.20
CA SER A 588 -42.71 -40.48 -4.27
C SER A 588 -42.49 -39.54 -3.08
N ILE A 589 -43.03 -38.31 -3.12
CA ILE A 589 -42.83 -37.31 -2.07
C ILE A 589 -43.76 -37.61 -0.89
N SER A 590 -43.19 -38.03 0.24
CA SER A 590 -43.92 -38.19 1.49
C SER A 590 -43.67 -36.99 2.42
N THR A 591 -44.72 -36.25 2.74
CA THR A 591 -44.69 -35.13 3.70
C THR A 591 -45.15 -35.55 5.10
N THR A 592 -45.50 -36.83 5.31
CA THR A 592 -46.06 -37.35 6.57
C THR A 592 -45.16 -38.37 7.27
N MET A 593 -44.29 -39.08 6.52
CA MET A 593 -43.39 -40.11 7.07
C MET A 593 -41.93 -39.65 7.17
N ARG A 594 -41.65 -38.40 6.80
CA ARG A 594 -40.29 -37.85 6.77
C ARG A 594 -40.29 -36.45 7.33
N ASP A 595 -39.29 -36.16 8.14
CA ASP A 595 -39.04 -34.83 8.70
C ASP A 595 -38.05 -34.09 7.77
N TYR A 596 -38.38 -32.85 7.45
CA TYR A 596 -37.55 -31.98 6.61
C TYR A 596 -36.90 -30.92 7.50
N ILE A 597 -35.60 -30.74 7.35
CA ILE A 597 -34.84 -29.71 8.05
C ILE A 597 -34.19 -28.83 6.99
N ILE A 598 -34.43 -27.51 7.05
CA ILE A 598 -33.72 -26.55 6.20
C ILE A 598 -33.02 -25.52 7.06
N ASN A 599 -31.74 -25.32 6.80
CA ASN A 599 -30.92 -24.27 7.36
C ASN A 599 -30.77 -23.13 6.36
N TYR A 600 -31.11 -21.91 6.79
CA TYR A 600 -31.05 -20.71 5.97
C TYR A 600 -29.86 -19.88 6.41
N GLN A 601 -28.98 -19.55 5.47
CA GLN A 601 -27.77 -18.79 5.75
C GLN A 601 -27.73 -17.57 4.84
N ASP A 602 -27.55 -16.41 5.46
CA ASP A 602 -27.18 -15.19 4.77
C ASP A 602 -25.66 -15.19 4.57
N LEU A 603 -25.22 -15.26 3.31
CA LEU A 603 -23.81 -15.37 2.98
C LEU A 603 -23.08 -14.02 3.08
N GLN A 604 -23.81 -12.91 3.16
CA GLN A 604 -23.26 -11.55 3.12
C GLN A 604 -23.55 -10.74 4.39
N GLY A 605 -24.39 -11.24 5.29
CA GLY A 605 -24.69 -10.62 6.59
C GLY A 605 -25.57 -9.37 6.49
N ILE A 606 -26.37 -9.26 5.44
CA ILE A 606 -27.29 -8.14 5.16
C ILE A 606 -28.68 -8.27 5.82
N GLY A 607 -28.93 -9.39 6.50
CA GLY A 607 -30.19 -9.77 7.11
C GLY A 607 -31.09 -10.58 6.16
N MET A 608 -31.76 -11.59 6.70
CA MET A 608 -32.56 -12.53 5.89
C MET A 608 -33.65 -11.86 5.05
N THR A 609 -33.88 -12.42 3.86
CA THR A 609 -34.95 -12.01 2.94
C THR A 609 -36.29 -12.65 3.26
N GLY A 610 -37.38 -11.91 3.05
CA GLY A 610 -38.74 -12.45 3.06
C GLY A 610 -39.08 -13.29 1.82
N LYS A 611 -38.24 -13.27 0.77
CA LYS A 611 -38.48 -13.98 -0.50
C LYS A 611 -37.86 -15.39 -0.50
N LEU A 612 -38.45 -16.31 0.27
CA LEU A 612 -37.94 -17.66 0.49
C LEU A 612 -38.87 -18.79 0.05
N ALA A 613 -40.12 -18.56 -0.36
CA ALA A 613 -41.06 -19.66 -0.56
C ALA A 613 -40.70 -20.55 -1.75
N LEU A 614 -40.39 -19.97 -2.91
CA LEU A 614 -39.93 -20.71 -4.08
C LEU A 614 -38.61 -21.49 -3.87
N PRO A 615 -37.50 -20.88 -3.41
CA PRO A 615 -36.26 -21.61 -3.19
C PRO A 615 -36.41 -22.69 -2.10
N THR A 616 -37.27 -22.47 -1.10
CA THR A 616 -37.60 -23.51 -0.10
C THR A 616 -38.34 -24.68 -0.73
N LEU A 617 -39.30 -24.42 -1.63
CA LEU A 617 -40.03 -25.47 -2.34
C LEU A 617 -39.07 -26.34 -3.17
N ILE A 618 -38.15 -25.70 -3.90
CA ILE A 618 -37.13 -26.40 -4.71
C ILE A 618 -36.21 -27.23 -3.80
N ALA A 619 -35.74 -26.68 -2.68
CA ALA A 619 -34.91 -27.41 -1.72
C ALA A 619 -35.63 -28.64 -1.14
N LEU A 620 -36.92 -28.52 -0.78
CA LEU A 620 -37.73 -29.63 -0.30
C LEU A 620 -37.92 -30.73 -1.37
N CYS A 621 -38.21 -30.34 -2.61
CA CYS A 621 -38.37 -31.28 -3.72
C CYS A 621 -37.04 -31.97 -4.08
N SER A 622 -35.93 -31.22 -4.12
CA SER A 622 -34.59 -31.74 -4.38
C SER A 622 -34.25 -32.88 -3.42
N ILE A 623 -34.46 -32.68 -2.12
CA ILE A 623 -34.13 -33.70 -1.14
C ILE A 623 -35.16 -34.84 -1.08
N ALA A 624 -36.44 -34.56 -1.31
CA ALA A 624 -37.48 -35.58 -1.33
C ALA A 624 -37.28 -36.56 -2.49
N LEU A 625 -36.83 -36.06 -3.64
CA LEU A 625 -36.54 -36.83 -4.85
C LEU A 625 -35.10 -37.39 -4.88
N GLY A 626 -34.22 -36.92 -4.00
CA GLY A 626 -32.80 -37.28 -4.00
C GLY A 626 -32.06 -36.82 -5.26
N ARG A 627 -32.50 -35.73 -5.89
CA ARG A 627 -31.92 -35.18 -7.12
C ARG A 627 -31.27 -33.82 -6.84
N PRO A 628 -30.02 -33.60 -7.26
CA PRO A 628 -29.36 -32.31 -7.07
C PRO A 628 -29.98 -31.23 -7.95
N THR A 629 -29.91 -29.99 -7.46
CA THR A 629 -30.19 -28.81 -8.26
C THR A 629 -29.08 -28.59 -9.28
N VAL A 630 -29.45 -27.91 -10.37
CA VAL A 630 -28.49 -27.56 -11.42
C VAL A 630 -27.31 -26.79 -10.85
N SER A 631 -26.09 -27.16 -11.26
CA SER A 631 -24.86 -26.48 -10.85
C SER A 631 -24.90 -25.00 -11.20
N THR A 632 -24.38 -24.15 -10.31
CA THR A 632 -24.27 -22.68 -10.51
C THR A 632 -25.60 -21.97 -10.77
N LEU A 633 -26.71 -22.53 -10.27
CA LEU A 633 -28.07 -21.99 -10.40
C LEU A 633 -28.40 -21.01 -9.27
N ALA A 634 -28.83 -19.79 -9.63
CA ALA A 634 -29.50 -18.87 -8.73
C ALA A 634 -31.02 -18.87 -8.99
N VAL A 635 -31.82 -19.06 -7.94
CA VAL A 635 -33.29 -19.02 -8.01
C VAL A 635 -33.76 -17.61 -7.72
N LEU A 636 -34.47 -16.99 -8.66
CA LEU A 636 -35.11 -15.70 -8.49
C LEU A 636 -36.63 -15.83 -8.55
N GLY A 637 -37.32 -14.94 -7.84
CA GLY A 637 -38.78 -14.86 -7.82
C GLY A 637 -39.39 -15.49 -6.58
N GLU A 638 -40.70 -15.37 -6.46
CA GLU A 638 -41.44 -15.84 -5.28
C GLU A 638 -42.79 -16.44 -5.68
N ILE A 639 -43.39 -17.25 -4.81
CA ILE A 639 -44.71 -17.85 -5.01
C ILE A 639 -45.66 -17.55 -3.84
N SER A 640 -46.95 -17.41 -4.15
CA SER A 640 -48.02 -17.36 -3.14
C SER A 640 -48.46 -18.76 -2.69
N ILE A 641 -49.28 -18.84 -1.64
CA ILE A 641 -49.89 -20.11 -1.17
C ILE A 641 -50.72 -20.79 -2.27
N SER A 642 -51.32 -20.02 -3.19
CA SER A 642 -52.09 -20.55 -4.32
C SER A 642 -51.24 -20.97 -5.52
N GLY A 643 -49.92 -20.75 -5.48
CA GLY A 643 -49.00 -21.03 -6.60
C GLY A 643 -48.88 -19.90 -7.62
N THR A 644 -49.36 -18.69 -7.31
CA THR A 644 -49.20 -17.53 -8.19
C THR A 644 -47.76 -17.04 -8.13
N ILE A 645 -47.13 -16.85 -9.28
CA ILE A 645 -45.76 -16.36 -9.40
C ILE A 645 -45.72 -14.85 -9.21
N LEU A 646 -44.82 -14.41 -8.34
CA LEU A 646 -44.50 -13.00 -8.10
C LEU A 646 -43.23 -12.61 -8.87
N LYS A 647 -43.22 -11.35 -9.32
CA LYS A 647 -42.13 -10.75 -10.08
C LYS A 647 -40.88 -10.53 -9.21
N VAL A 648 -39.71 -10.50 -9.84
CA VAL A 648 -38.44 -10.15 -9.21
C VAL A 648 -38.36 -8.63 -9.06
N ASP A 649 -37.88 -8.15 -7.90
CA ASP A 649 -37.64 -6.71 -7.69
C ASP A 649 -36.23 -6.37 -8.17
N GLU A 650 -36.06 -5.20 -8.78
CA GLU A 650 -34.75 -4.70 -9.24
C GLU A 650 -33.95 -5.76 -10.03
N LEU A 651 -34.53 -6.26 -11.13
CA LEU A 651 -33.97 -7.38 -11.90
C LEU A 651 -32.51 -7.16 -12.31
N ALA A 652 -32.15 -5.95 -12.76
CA ALA A 652 -30.78 -5.62 -13.15
C ALA A 652 -29.79 -5.78 -11.98
N ASN A 653 -30.12 -5.24 -10.80
CA ASN A 653 -29.27 -5.35 -9.61
C ASN A 653 -29.20 -6.80 -9.10
N SER A 654 -30.32 -7.53 -9.15
CA SER A 654 -30.37 -8.96 -8.76
C SER A 654 -29.49 -9.82 -9.67
N LEU A 655 -29.53 -9.61 -10.99
CA LEU A 655 -28.67 -10.29 -11.95
C LEU A 655 -27.20 -9.93 -11.74
N GLN A 656 -26.88 -8.68 -11.41
CA GLN A 656 -25.50 -8.29 -11.11
C GLN A 656 -24.96 -9.05 -9.89
N VAL A 657 -25.74 -9.12 -8.80
CA VAL A 657 -25.34 -9.88 -7.61
C VAL A 657 -25.19 -11.37 -7.93
N CYS A 658 -26.01 -11.93 -8.82
CA CYS A 658 -25.84 -13.30 -9.31
C CYS A 658 -24.48 -13.50 -10.00
N LEU A 659 -24.06 -12.55 -10.85
CA LEU A 659 -22.79 -12.62 -11.59
C LEU A 659 -21.61 -12.55 -10.62
N ASP A 660 -21.63 -11.55 -9.73
CA ASP A 660 -20.59 -11.30 -8.73
C ASP A 660 -20.45 -12.51 -7.77
N SER A 661 -21.55 -13.23 -7.54
CA SER A 661 -21.59 -14.42 -6.67
C SER A 661 -21.22 -15.72 -7.38
N GLY A 662 -21.00 -15.69 -8.69
CA GLY A 662 -20.57 -16.83 -9.50
C GLY A 662 -21.67 -17.68 -10.12
N ALA A 663 -22.92 -17.20 -10.17
CA ALA A 663 -23.98 -17.91 -10.90
C ALA A 663 -23.73 -17.86 -12.41
N LYS A 664 -24.01 -18.96 -13.11
CA LYS A 664 -24.00 -19.03 -14.60
C LYS A 664 -25.39 -19.31 -15.15
N LYS A 665 -26.27 -19.90 -14.34
CA LYS A 665 -27.66 -20.19 -14.68
C LYS A 665 -28.56 -19.42 -13.71
N VAL A 666 -29.61 -18.79 -14.23
CA VAL A 666 -30.57 -18.05 -13.41
C VAL A 666 -31.98 -18.53 -13.74
N LEU A 667 -32.69 -19.00 -12.71
CA LEU A 667 -34.11 -19.36 -12.83
C LEU A 667 -34.95 -18.11 -12.63
N LEU A 668 -35.72 -17.72 -13.65
CA LEU A 668 -36.41 -16.43 -13.69
C LEU A 668 -37.90 -16.61 -14.05
N PRO A 669 -38.83 -15.93 -13.37
CA PRO A 669 -40.24 -16.02 -13.72
C PRO A 669 -40.52 -15.32 -15.05
N ILE A 670 -41.38 -15.91 -15.87
CA ILE A 670 -41.74 -15.34 -17.19
C ILE A 670 -42.37 -13.94 -17.09
N THR A 671 -42.99 -13.62 -15.96
CA THR A 671 -43.52 -12.28 -15.66
C THR A 671 -42.44 -11.20 -15.54
N SER A 672 -41.18 -11.58 -15.29
CA SER A 672 -40.03 -10.67 -15.24
C SER A 672 -39.32 -10.53 -16.60
N ALA A 673 -39.74 -11.26 -17.64
CA ALA A 673 -39.13 -11.15 -18.97
C ALA A 673 -39.28 -9.75 -19.58
N ALA A 674 -40.37 -9.03 -19.26
CA ALA A 674 -40.58 -7.66 -19.70
C ALA A 674 -39.51 -6.67 -19.17
N ASP A 675 -38.89 -6.97 -18.02
CA ASP A 675 -37.88 -6.11 -17.40
C ASP A 675 -36.47 -6.35 -17.94
N LEU A 676 -36.26 -7.38 -18.77
CA LEU A 676 -34.96 -7.64 -19.38
C LEU A 676 -34.48 -6.46 -20.24
N GLY A 677 -35.40 -5.66 -20.78
CA GLY A 677 -35.06 -4.43 -21.51
C GLY A 677 -34.38 -3.36 -20.65
N THR A 678 -34.46 -3.47 -19.32
CA THR A 678 -33.77 -2.59 -18.36
C THR A 678 -32.36 -3.07 -17.99
N VAL A 679 -31.99 -4.28 -18.43
CA VAL A 679 -30.73 -4.94 -18.08
C VAL A 679 -29.72 -4.75 -19.24
N PRO A 680 -28.45 -4.38 -18.95
CA PRO A 680 -27.42 -4.29 -19.98
C PRO A 680 -27.26 -5.61 -20.78
N PRO A 681 -27.10 -5.57 -22.11
CA PRO A 681 -26.97 -6.77 -22.94
C PRO A 681 -25.78 -7.67 -22.55
N GLU A 682 -24.69 -7.07 -22.08
CA GLU A 682 -23.48 -7.79 -21.63
C GLU A 682 -23.75 -8.63 -20.38
N LEU A 683 -24.56 -8.10 -19.45
CA LEU A 683 -24.95 -8.81 -18.24
C LEU A 683 -25.90 -9.97 -18.58
N VAL A 684 -26.87 -9.75 -19.48
CA VAL A 684 -27.76 -10.82 -19.97
C VAL A 684 -26.96 -11.92 -20.67
N GLY A 685 -25.97 -11.56 -21.48
CA GLY A 685 -25.10 -12.49 -22.20
C GLY A 685 -24.20 -13.36 -21.30
N SER A 686 -24.03 -12.96 -20.03
CA SER A 686 -23.22 -13.71 -19.06
C SER A 686 -23.98 -14.90 -18.42
N PHE A 687 -25.29 -15.00 -18.63
CA PHE A 687 -26.14 -16.04 -18.01
C PHE A 687 -26.86 -16.91 -19.04
N ASN A 688 -27.11 -18.15 -18.65
CA ASN A 688 -28.18 -18.96 -19.23
C ASN A 688 -29.47 -18.75 -18.41
N LEU A 689 -30.39 -17.94 -18.96
CA LEU A 689 -31.67 -17.61 -18.33
C LEU A 689 -32.70 -18.71 -18.58
N ILE A 690 -33.19 -19.31 -17.50
CA ILE A 690 -34.19 -20.39 -17.53
C ILE A 690 -35.52 -19.82 -17.06
N PHE A 691 -36.46 -19.64 -17.99
CA PHE A 691 -37.77 -19.08 -17.66
C PHE A 691 -38.72 -20.14 -17.11
N TYR A 692 -39.53 -19.78 -16.11
CA TYR A 692 -40.61 -20.65 -15.61
C TYR A 692 -41.97 -19.95 -15.57
N SER A 693 -43.04 -20.73 -15.77
CA SER A 693 -44.44 -20.24 -15.79
C SER A 693 -45.31 -20.77 -14.65
N SER A 694 -44.89 -21.80 -13.93
CA SER A 694 -45.55 -22.27 -12.70
C SER A 694 -44.51 -22.71 -11.65
N ALA A 695 -44.95 -22.92 -10.40
CA ALA A 695 -44.08 -23.41 -9.33
C ALA A 695 -43.57 -24.84 -9.62
N GLU A 696 -44.38 -25.67 -10.27
CA GLU A 696 -43.98 -27.02 -10.71
C GLU A 696 -42.92 -26.94 -11.82
N ASP A 697 -43.14 -26.09 -12.83
CA ASP A 697 -42.20 -25.86 -13.93
C ASP A 697 -40.84 -25.33 -13.42
N ALA A 698 -40.87 -24.43 -12.44
CA ALA A 698 -39.66 -23.93 -11.77
C ALA A 698 -38.85 -25.06 -11.13
N MET A 699 -39.54 -26.00 -10.47
CA MET A 699 -38.92 -27.17 -9.83
C MET A 699 -38.35 -28.15 -10.85
N PHE A 700 -39.11 -28.50 -11.89
CA PHE A 700 -38.66 -29.41 -12.95
C PHE A 700 -37.40 -28.89 -13.64
N LYS A 701 -37.38 -27.59 -13.97
CA LYS A 701 -36.24 -26.90 -14.56
C LYS A 701 -35.04 -26.78 -13.61
N ALA A 702 -35.29 -26.55 -12.32
CA ALA A 702 -34.23 -26.48 -11.31
C ALA A 702 -33.57 -27.83 -11.00
N LEU A 703 -34.21 -28.95 -11.35
CA LEU A 703 -33.74 -30.32 -11.10
C LEU A 703 -33.37 -31.09 -12.40
N GLU A 704 -33.46 -30.46 -13.58
CA GLU A 704 -33.26 -31.10 -14.90
C GLU A 704 -34.10 -32.38 -15.06
N VAL A 705 -35.39 -32.30 -14.73
CA VAL A 705 -36.35 -33.41 -14.89
C VAL A 705 -37.41 -33.02 -15.91
N GLU A 706 -37.55 -33.81 -16.97
CA GLU A 706 -38.64 -33.69 -17.96
C GLU A 706 -39.98 -34.21 -17.41
#